data_AF-A0A6L9IXS5-F1
#
_entry.id   AF-A0A6L9IXS5-F1
#
_cell.length_a   1.000
_cell.length_b   1.000
_cell.length_c   1.000
_cell.angle_alpha   90.00
_cell.angle_beta   90.00
_cell.angle_gamma   90.00
#
_symmetry.space_group_name_H-M   'P 1'
#
loop_
_entity.id
_entity.type
_entity.pdbx_description
1 polymer ?
#
loop_
_entity_poly.entity_id
_entity_poly.type
_entity_poly.pdbx_seq_one_letter_code
_entity_poly.pdbx_strand_id
1 'polypeptide(L)'
;YIYDDEADFGVIEFLRPVDSVQFVLHPDDMRVMVRRASGAQPIELYNLDSGVLERQIFPAMRDPGGDHILAFDGSGDVIVSNFQRFDTWTGEVLYEDLHYHPGFGDYFFSSDSRSLVTLTGSEWWRWDIATGEVIERQQLDLRGSRLRTSADGHRFLTRVDSDAGPVMELTDIGTGQRFNVTINDLPGRQIQDIVPSPTWENFIVVYSANDYDPYYPGNMVALYSLYEGQQWFLAGDDLPPSTNRSYSWLDDETVMISSREFGDETQPARVYGLDFDLSGLPACLVQAFPNDWPDWIDLWERLNERLRADELGYLTERLCAVLPGTVDDVNAVLFPSPTPTRYPVTATPALIAGVPTCLTNRFEAEASEYARIWREMTEGMTPDEMAEFEVLLCEGLAGASMMGPPGEVDEDAEDPLQVMTINIETGVRAEGAYIPERQEPPSRSLQLVLDAFDESQGFTPSGALLSPDGELLVTRNSRDHLVIYRLVTPYQTLAGNPTATAAPRDDEPIMLAVFPTPTQPFDRVGGPRPTLTPTITPTSPPRPVDVIDQPRYGEIEEVCGSDALYDISNPPPDYAASGALLVTVQDYGGLSVFDATNGDYYADELLPGCIRQGSCDFSFDREWMVWIHDGNLVVSRPDGSQERVLFLARDEVYWPSDLRWIPPHTLEYSFETYVPDERDPVRLVQQFDPASPVTPEPLPPLPSVRVNELRTETLSAQPGGGPLRLVRTSFNTGRSTGYKYYIVDRDTGAVDYFARLAADSGNDLSTTWHPLGWALYYRYSGTASDEWYVFDTQTREHRLLGVLPGGDWSRDGRYRVDWYSMPSDQREERQEAGLPIPKITIWDSQTGLMRRYCIPQTEDRTYSGPLYWSPDSRYLAFTISLPADDNSPLARPHTLVLDTETGTVTELSFDIVDIFVWTDDVADRGWR
;
A
#
# COMPACT_ATOMS: atom_id res chain seq x y z
N TYR A 1 8.29 52.13 -2.91
CA TYR A 1 7.88 53.40 -2.28
C TYR A 1 7.53 54.37 -3.39
N ILE A 2 6.30 54.87 -3.39
CA ILE A 2 5.78 55.87 -4.33
C ILE A 2 5.39 57.08 -3.48
N TYR A 3 6.14 58.17 -3.56
CA TYR A 3 5.85 59.41 -2.84
C TYR A 3 5.11 60.37 -3.78
N ASP A 4 3.96 60.87 -3.32
CA ASP A 4 3.17 61.88 -4.02
C ASP A 4 3.50 63.27 -3.43
N ASP A 5 4.29 64.04 -4.17
CA ASP A 5 4.72 65.39 -3.80
C ASP A 5 3.55 66.39 -3.67
N GLU A 6 2.42 66.17 -4.37
CA GLU A 6 1.24 67.04 -4.27
C GLU A 6 0.38 66.73 -3.04
N ALA A 7 0.29 65.45 -2.66
CA ALA A 7 -0.49 65.00 -1.52
C ALA A 7 0.28 64.99 -0.18
N ASP A 8 1.60 65.20 -0.21
CA ASP A 8 2.52 65.06 0.92
C ASP A 8 2.34 63.71 1.65
N PHE A 9 2.20 62.65 0.85
CA PHE A 9 1.87 61.30 1.30
C PHE A 9 2.61 60.27 0.45
N GLY A 10 3.25 59.31 1.11
CA GLY A 10 3.92 58.19 0.46
C GLY A 10 3.19 56.87 0.65
N VAL A 11 3.10 56.08 -0.41
CA VAL A 11 2.65 54.69 -0.38
C VAL A 11 3.86 53.78 -0.46
N ILE A 12 4.08 52.96 0.58
CA ILE A 12 4.97 51.81 0.47
C ILE A 12 4.13 50.67 -0.10
N GLU A 13 4.13 50.56 -1.43
CA GLU A 13 3.58 49.39 -2.09
C GLU A 13 4.61 48.26 -2.01
N PHE A 14 4.40 47.31 -1.09
CA PHE A 14 5.00 46.01 -1.21
C PHE A 14 4.28 45.33 -2.38
N LEU A 15 4.83 45.46 -3.60
CA LEU A 15 4.45 44.60 -4.73
C LEU A 15 4.71 43.17 -4.29
N ARG A 16 3.71 42.53 -3.65
CA ARG A 16 3.82 41.26 -2.92
C ARG A 16 4.74 40.33 -3.68
N PRO A 17 6.01 40.22 -3.29
CA PRO A 17 6.78 39.08 -3.71
C PRO A 17 6.02 37.94 -3.05
N VAL A 18 5.59 36.96 -3.83
CA VAL A 18 4.76 35.81 -3.36
C VAL A 18 5.36 35.07 -2.16
N ASP A 19 6.56 35.45 -1.74
CA ASP A 19 7.35 34.87 -0.67
C ASP A 19 7.58 35.80 0.54
N SER A 20 6.86 36.90 0.77
CA SER A 20 7.01 37.65 2.04
C SER A 20 6.03 37.14 3.10
N VAL A 21 6.54 36.67 4.25
CA VAL A 21 5.69 36.04 5.30
C VAL A 21 5.47 36.92 6.52
N GLN A 22 6.42 37.80 6.84
CA GLN A 22 6.32 38.71 7.99
C GLN A 22 6.98 40.05 7.68
N PHE A 23 6.46 41.11 8.30
CA PHE A 23 7.06 42.44 8.27
C PHE A 23 6.99 43.10 9.66
N VAL A 24 8.04 43.82 10.03
CA VAL A 24 8.14 44.53 11.31
C VAL A 24 8.72 45.91 11.07
N LEU A 25 8.02 46.94 11.55
CA LEU A 25 8.53 48.31 11.51
C LEU A 25 9.57 48.51 12.61
N HIS A 26 10.71 49.11 12.26
CA HIS A 26 11.73 49.48 13.22
C HIS A 26 11.24 50.64 14.11
N PRO A 27 11.63 50.74 15.40
CA PRO A 27 11.18 51.81 16.31
C PRO A 27 11.50 53.25 15.91
N ASP A 28 12.30 53.46 14.86
CA ASP A 28 12.60 54.79 14.32
C ASP A 28 11.63 55.22 13.21
N ASP A 29 10.68 54.36 12.83
CA ASP A 29 9.73 54.52 11.73
C ASP A 29 10.36 54.70 10.34
N MET A 30 11.69 54.56 10.22
CA MET A 30 12.43 54.78 8.96
C MET A 30 12.84 53.47 8.28
N ARG A 31 12.66 52.32 8.94
CA ARG A 31 13.09 51.02 8.43
C ARG A 31 12.02 49.96 8.62
N VAL A 32 11.98 49.01 7.70
CA VAL A 32 11.12 47.83 7.79
C VAL A 32 11.96 46.57 7.61
N MET A 33 11.75 45.62 8.49
CA MET A 33 12.29 44.28 8.40
C MET A 33 11.27 43.37 7.72
N VAL A 34 11.70 42.52 6.79
CA VAL A 34 10.87 41.60 6.01
C VAL A 34 11.47 40.20 6.06
N ARG A 35 10.67 39.18 6.41
CA ARG A 35 11.08 37.77 6.32
C ARG A 35 10.59 37.16 5.01
N ARG A 36 11.47 36.46 4.31
CA ARG A 36 11.17 35.70 3.08
C ARG A 36 10.79 34.24 3.37
N ALA A 37 9.84 33.69 2.62
CA ALA A 37 9.39 32.30 2.60
C ALA A 37 10.25 31.44 1.66
N SER A 38 10.83 32.04 0.62
CA SER A 38 11.55 31.32 -0.43
C SER A 38 13.06 31.26 -0.18
N GLY A 39 13.73 30.35 -0.89
CA GLY A 39 15.18 30.20 -0.87
C GLY A 39 15.74 29.88 0.52
N ALA A 40 16.75 30.63 0.94
CA ALA A 40 17.37 30.51 2.26
C ALA A 40 16.62 31.30 3.36
N GLN A 41 15.47 31.90 3.03
CA GLN A 41 14.59 32.62 3.95
C GLN A 41 15.29 33.73 4.75
N PRO A 42 15.95 34.67 4.04
CA PRO A 42 16.58 35.78 4.70
C PRO A 42 15.56 36.68 5.42
N ILE A 43 16.04 37.31 6.48
CA ILE A 43 15.48 38.52 7.06
C ILE A 43 16.18 39.71 6.41
N GLU A 44 15.40 40.58 5.77
CA GLU A 44 15.88 41.72 5.01
C GLU A 44 15.47 43.02 5.71
N LEU A 45 16.40 43.94 5.88
CA LEU A 45 16.15 45.27 6.47
C LEU A 45 16.19 46.32 5.38
N TYR A 46 15.08 47.01 5.17
CA TYR A 46 14.93 48.07 4.17
C TYR A 46 14.81 49.43 4.83
N ASN A 47 15.43 50.42 4.21
CA ASN A 47 15.20 51.83 4.51
C ASN A 47 13.95 52.32 3.77
N LEU A 48 12.96 52.87 4.49
CA LEU A 48 11.67 53.25 3.92
C LEU A 48 11.72 54.50 3.05
N ASP A 49 12.58 55.48 3.39
CA ASP A 49 12.76 56.70 2.59
C ASP A 49 13.35 56.40 1.21
N SER A 50 14.39 55.57 1.19
CA SER A 50 15.17 55.29 -0.02
C SER A 50 14.74 54.01 -0.75
N GLY A 51 14.04 53.10 -0.07
CA GLY A 51 13.72 51.76 -0.57
C GLY A 51 14.93 50.82 -0.65
N VAL A 52 16.10 51.23 -0.15
CA VAL A 52 17.34 50.45 -0.25
C VAL A 52 17.36 49.32 0.78
N LEU A 53 17.77 48.12 0.35
CA LEU A 53 18.12 47.01 1.23
C LEU A 53 19.42 47.36 1.98
N GLU A 54 19.31 47.62 3.27
CA GLU A 54 20.45 47.95 4.13
C GLU A 54 21.17 46.70 4.64
N ARG A 55 20.42 45.62 4.93
CA ARG A 55 20.97 44.39 5.52
C ARG A 55 20.19 43.15 5.12
N GLN A 56 20.89 42.02 5.04
CA GLN A 56 20.33 40.69 4.89
C GLN A 56 20.93 39.77 5.96
N ILE A 57 20.08 39.06 6.69
CA ILE A 57 20.43 38.16 7.79
C ILE A 57 19.82 36.80 7.49
N PHE A 58 20.55 35.72 7.79
CA PHE A 58 20.07 34.36 7.62
C PHE A 58 19.91 33.73 9.01
N PRO A 59 18.68 33.59 9.52
CA PRO A 59 18.44 32.86 10.76
C PRO A 59 19.01 31.46 10.66
N ALA A 60 19.49 30.92 11.78
CA ALA A 60 19.91 29.52 11.85
C ALA A 60 18.76 28.59 11.50
N MET A 61 17.52 28.98 11.83
CA MET A 61 16.33 28.21 11.56
C MET A 61 15.37 28.89 10.61
N ARG A 62 15.01 28.13 9.59
CA ARG A 62 14.06 28.48 8.54
C ARG A 62 12.64 28.58 9.10
N ASP A 63 11.87 29.52 8.57
CA ASP A 63 10.47 29.77 8.90
C ASP A 63 9.67 30.09 7.61
N PRO A 64 9.38 29.08 6.77
CA PRO A 64 8.58 29.26 5.55
C PRO A 64 7.16 29.74 5.83
N GLY A 65 6.61 29.44 7.02
CA GLY A 65 5.24 29.78 7.40
C GLY A 65 5.11 31.20 7.94
N GLY A 66 6.21 31.79 8.45
CA GLY A 66 6.12 33.03 9.22
C GLY A 66 5.54 32.78 10.62
N ASP A 67 5.74 31.60 11.19
CA ASP A 67 5.24 31.21 12.51
C ASP A 67 6.18 31.65 13.63
N HIS A 68 7.44 31.95 13.30
CA HIS A 68 8.44 32.36 14.28
C HIS A 68 8.29 33.83 14.64
N ILE A 69 8.47 34.17 15.91
CA ILE A 69 8.47 35.58 16.35
C ILE A 69 9.55 36.33 15.56
N LEU A 70 9.15 37.44 14.96
CA LEU A 70 10.05 38.43 14.36
C LEU A 70 9.72 39.79 14.98
N ALA A 71 10.72 40.43 15.58
CA ALA A 71 10.54 41.72 16.23
C ALA A 71 11.87 42.49 16.32
N PHE A 72 11.78 43.78 16.64
CA PHE A 72 12.89 44.52 17.23
C PHE A 72 12.74 44.54 18.75
N ASP A 73 13.86 44.73 19.45
CA ASP A 73 13.78 45.16 20.84
C ASP A 73 13.32 46.63 20.96
N GLY A 74 13.23 47.13 22.20
CA GLY A 74 12.71 48.48 22.45
C GLY A 74 13.59 49.62 21.92
N SER A 75 14.87 49.40 21.65
CA SER A 75 15.75 50.42 21.05
C SER A 75 15.87 50.30 19.53
N GLY A 76 15.59 49.12 18.97
CA GLY A 76 15.80 48.82 17.56
C GLY A 76 17.19 48.26 17.26
N ASP A 77 18.09 48.19 18.26
CA ASP A 77 19.46 47.72 18.05
C ASP A 77 19.56 46.19 17.96
N VAL A 78 18.50 45.48 18.39
CA VAL A 78 18.45 44.02 18.35
C VAL A 78 17.26 43.53 17.52
N ILE A 79 17.54 42.70 16.52
CA ILE A 79 16.54 41.89 15.82
C ILE A 79 16.32 40.61 16.61
N VAL A 80 15.07 40.35 16.96
CA VAL A 80 14.58 39.14 17.59
C VAL A 80 13.98 38.25 16.51
N SER A 81 14.61 37.11 16.24
CA SER A 81 14.04 36.04 15.40
C SER A 81 13.98 34.77 16.21
N ASN A 82 12.81 34.51 16.80
CA ASN A 82 12.53 33.38 17.68
C ASN A 82 13.56 33.27 18.85
N PHE A 83 14.46 32.31 18.77
CA PHE A 83 15.50 32.02 19.76
C PHE A 83 16.85 32.69 19.48
N GLN A 84 16.97 33.40 18.34
CA GLN A 84 18.17 34.18 18.01
C GLN A 84 17.95 35.67 18.22
N ARG A 85 19.04 36.34 18.59
CA ARG A 85 19.14 37.79 18.69
C ARG A 85 20.28 38.23 17.78
N PHE A 86 20.01 39.16 16.88
CA PHE A 86 21.00 39.72 16.00
C PHE A 86 21.21 41.19 16.31
N ASP A 87 22.44 41.66 16.21
CA ASP A 87 22.70 43.10 16.11
C ASP A 87 22.10 43.60 14.80
N THR A 88 21.20 44.58 14.88
CA THR A 88 20.48 45.10 13.72
C THR A 88 21.42 45.63 12.63
N TRP A 89 22.56 46.21 13.04
CA TRP A 89 23.44 46.94 12.15
C TRP A 89 24.48 46.04 11.51
N THR A 90 25.07 45.12 12.27
CA THR A 90 26.10 44.20 11.77
C THR A 90 25.51 42.90 11.22
N GLY A 91 24.34 42.49 11.72
CA GLY A 91 23.77 41.16 11.48
C GLY A 91 24.44 40.05 12.29
N GLU A 92 25.32 40.40 13.24
CA GLU A 92 26.02 39.44 14.10
C GLU A 92 25.04 38.81 15.10
N VAL A 93 25.19 37.50 15.35
CA VAL A 93 24.40 36.79 16.37
C VAL A 93 24.88 37.20 17.75
N LEU A 94 24.08 37.97 18.48
CA LEU A 94 24.36 38.41 19.85
C LEU A 94 24.06 37.31 20.87
N TYR A 95 23.00 36.54 20.62
CA TYR A 95 22.57 35.44 21.47
C TYR A 95 21.81 34.43 20.64
N GLU A 96 21.99 33.16 20.98
CA GLU A 96 21.27 32.05 20.39
C GLU A 96 21.03 31.00 21.48
N ASP A 97 19.77 30.61 21.67
CA ASP A 97 19.44 29.48 22.52
C ASP A 97 19.57 28.17 21.72
N LEU A 98 20.69 27.48 21.90
CA LEU A 98 20.96 26.19 21.26
C LEU A 98 20.10 25.04 21.81
N HIS A 99 19.32 25.26 22.87
CA HIS A 99 18.37 24.25 23.35
C HIS A 99 17.00 24.36 22.65
N TYR A 100 16.78 25.41 21.87
CA TYR A 100 15.54 25.60 21.14
C TYR A 100 15.58 24.84 19.81
N HIS A 101 14.59 23.95 19.61
CA HIS A 101 14.45 23.17 18.38
C HIS A 101 12.96 22.88 18.10
N PRO A 102 12.46 22.96 16.85
CA PRO A 102 11.04 22.78 16.48
C PRO A 102 10.59 21.30 16.45
N GLY A 103 11.26 20.42 17.19
CA GLY A 103 11.07 18.96 17.12
C GLY A 103 12.00 18.26 16.13
N PHE A 104 12.37 17.01 16.40
CA PHE A 104 13.39 16.29 15.64
C PHE A 104 12.77 15.33 14.61
N GLY A 105 13.27 15.35 13.39
CA GLY A 105 12.87 14.40 12.35
C GLY A 105 13.44 13.02 12.64
N ASP A 106 14.77 12.91 12.53
CA ASP A 106 15.54 11.68 12.76
C ASP A 106 16.55 11.86 13.91
N TYR A 107 16.96 10.75 14.53
CA TYR A 107 18.02 10.75 15.54
C TYR A 107 18.78 9.44 15.58
N PHE A 108 20.06 9.54 15.95
CA PHE A 108 21.04 8.46 15.87
C PHE A 108 21.99 8.56 17.06
N PHE A 109 22.33 7.44 17.68
CA PHE A 109 23.45 7.44 18.64
C PHE A 109 24.77 7.39 17.88
N SER A 110 25.79 8.09 18.37
CA SER A 110 27.15 7.82 17.91
C SER A 110 27.56 6.39 18.27
N SER A 111 28.49 5.83 17.50
CA SER A 111 28.99 4.46 17.71
C SER A 111 29.54 4.21 19.12
N ASP A 112 30.05 5.25 19.79
CA ASP A 112 30.52 5.21 21.19
C ASP A 112 29.44 5.47 22.24
N SER A 113 28.18 5.69 21.82
CA SER A 113 27.02 5.99 22.68
C SER A 113 27.16 7.25 23.56
N ARG A 114 28.13 8.14 23.27
CA ARG A 114 28.37 9.37 24.07
C ARG A 114 27.67 10.60 23.52
N SER A 115 27.33 10.58 22.24
CA SER A 115 26.61 11.67 21.60
C SER A 115 25.35 11.18 20.90
N LEU A 116 24.37 12.07 20.80
CA LEU A 116 23.18 11.87 20.00
C LEU A 116 23.27 12.82 18.81
N VAL A 117 23.06 12.31 17.61
CA VAL A 117 22.87 13.10 16.40
C VAL A 117 21.38 13.26 16.18
N THR A 118 20.92 14.47 15.88
CA THR A 118 19.54 14.74 15.50
C THR A 118 19.50 15.51 14.19
N LEU A 119 18.51 15.20 13.35
CA LEU A 119 18.30 15.85 12.07
C LEU A 119 16.89 16.41 11.95
N THR A 120 16.79 17.66 11.48
CA THR A 120 15.50 18.30 11.16
C THR A 120 15.62 19.07 9.86
N GLY A 121 14.96 18.55 8.82
CA GLY A 121 15.19 19.02 7.46
C GLY A 121 16.67 18.87 7.10
N SER A 122 17.33 19.98 6.83
CA SER A 122 18.77 20.04 6.56
C SER A 122 19.61 20.47 7.76
N GLU A 123 19.03 20.67 8.94
CA GLU A 123 19.80 21.00 10.14
C GLU A 123 20.26 19.72 10.85
N TRP A 124 21.56 19.61 11.06
CA TRP A 124 22.20 18.50 11.76
C TRP A 124 22.82 18.99 13.06
N TRP A 125 22.54 18.29 14.14
CA TRP A 125 22.99 18.65 15.47
C TRP A 125 23.61 17.43 16.12
N ARG A 126 24.69 17.65 16.88
CA ARG A 126 25.32 16.64 17.71
C ARG A 126 25.31 17.10 19.15
N TRP A 127 24.69 16.30 20.00
CA TRP A 127 24.48 16.56 21.42
C TRP A 127 25.43 15.72 22.26
N ASP A 128 26.01 16.29 23.30
CA ASP A 128 26.67 15.52 24.35
C ASP A 128 25.58 14.95 25.26
N ILE A 129 25.50 13.63 25.37
CA ILE A 129 24.44 13.00 26.16
C ILE A 129 24.63 13.28 27.65
N ALA A 130 25.87 13.40 28.14
CA ALA A 130 26.14 13.56 29.55
C ALA A 130 25.79 14.96 30.06
N THR A 131 26.01 16.00 29.25
CA THR A 131 25.70 17.38 29.63
C THR A 131 24.36 17.87 29.08
N GLY A 132 23.83 17.25 28.02
CA GLY A 132 22.68 17.75 27.27
C GLY A 132 23.00 18.96 26.39
N GLU A 133 24.27 19.36 26.29
CA GLU A 133 24.70 20.52 25.50
C GLU A 133 24.92 20.13 24.03
N VAL A 134 24.70 21.09 23.13
CA VAL A 134 25.03 20.95 21.71
C VAL A 134 26.55 21.07 21.53
N ILE A 135 27.18 19.98 21.07
CA ILE A 135 28.60 19.94 20.72
C ILE A 135 28.82 20.64 19.38
N GLU A 136 27.96 20.33 18.40
CA GLU A 136 28.13 20.76 17.03
C GLU A 136 26.78 20.94 16.34
N ARG A 137 26.71 21.93 15.45
CA ARG A 137 25.55 22.17 14.60
C ARG A 137 26.02 22.55 13.20
N GLN A 138 25.41 21.94 12.20
CA GLN A 138 25.73 22.20 10.81
C GLN A 138 24.48 22.20 9.94
N GLN A 139 24.42 23.15 8.99
CA GLN A 139 23.48 23.07 7.88
C GLN A 139 24.03 22.09 6.84
N LEU A 140 23.30 21.00 6.60
CA LEU A 140 23.62 20.05 5.56
C LEU A 140 23.22 20.62 4.20
N ASP A 141 24.20 20.78 3.33
CA ASP A 141 23.99 21.08 1.93
C ASP A 141 23.93 19.76 1.13
N LEU A 142 22.95 18.92 1.46
CA LEU A 142 22.70 17.68 0.73
C LEU A 142 22.06 18.02 -0.62
N ARG A 143 22.63 17.50 -1.70
CA ARG A 143 22.05 17.65 -3.03
C ARG A 143 21.06 16.53 -3.29
N GLY A 144 19.88 16.87 -3.80
CA GLY A 144 18.88 15.89 -4.20
C GLY A 144 18.16 15.20 -3.03
N SER A 145 17.52 14.06 -3.30
CA SER A 145 16.71 13.34 -2.30
C SER A 145 17.56 12.37 -1.49
N ARG A 146 17.45 12.40 -0.16
CA ARG A 146 18.14 11.47 0.74
C ARG A 146 17.60 10.04 0.60
N LEU A 147 18.48 9.09 0.31
CA LEU A 147 18.17 7.66 0.18
C LEU A 147 18.47 6.87 1.45
N ARG A 148 19.64 7.09 2.06
CA ARG A 148 20.12 6.37 3.24
C ARG A 148 20.88 7.31 4.18
N THR A 149 20.90 6.95 5.45
CA THR A 149 21.70 7.59 6.51
C THR A 149 22.43 6.52 7.30
N SER A 150 23.69 6.75 7.66
CA SER A 150 24.46 5.83 8.50
C SER A 150 23.83 5.69 9.88
N ALA A 151 24.08 4.56 10.56
CA ALA A 151 23.54 4.29 11.88
C ALA A 151 23.94 5.33 12.94
N ASP A 152 25.03 6.06 12.73
CA ASP A 152 25.51 7.15 13.57
C ASP A 152 25.10 8.55 13.09
N GLY A 153 24.36 8.64 11.98
CA GLY A 153 23.88 9.89 11.41
C GLY A 153 24.95 10.81 10.82
N HIS A 154 26.18 10.33 10.57
CA HIS A 154 27.27 11.16 10.02
C HIS A 154 27.41 11.08 8.50
N ARG A 155 26.85 10.05 7.86
CA ARG A 155 26.93 9.84 6.41
C ARG A 155 25.55 9.79 5.78
N PHE A 156 25.43 10.43 4.61
CA PHE A 156 24.19 10.57 3.87
C PHE A 156 24.43 10.16 2.43
N LEU A 157 23.65 9.21 1.94
CA LEU A 157 23.57 8.91 0.52
C LEU A 157 22.37 9.64 -0.06
N THR A 158 22.58 10.52 -1.03
CA THR A 158 21.51 11.24 -1.73
C THR A 158 21.52 10.95 -3.23
N ARG A 159 20.35 10.98 -3.86
CA ARG A 159 20.17 10.88 -5.31
C ARG A 159 20.04 12.27 -5.90
N VAL A 160 20.95 12.63 -6.79
CA VAL A 160 20.96 13.87 -7.56
C VAL A 160 20.61 13.55 -9.00
N ASP A 161 19.47 14.04 -9.48
CA ASP A 161 19.12 13.90 -10.89
C ASP A 161 19.98 14.85 -11.73
N SER A 162 20.70 14.31 -12.71
CA SER A 162 21.54 15.06 -13.64
C SER A 162 21.16 14.75 -15.09
N ASP A 163 21.57 15.60 -16.03
CA ASP A 163 21.36 15.36 -17.47
C ASP A 163 22.00 14.05 -17.97
N ALA A 164 22.98 13.51 -17.23
CA ALA A 164 23.66 12.24 -17.53
C ALA A 164 23.02 11.02 -16.85
N GLY A 165 21.92 11.21 -16.10
CA GLY A 165 21.28 10.18 -15.26
C GLY A 165 21.41 10.48 -13.76
N PRO A 166 20.84 9.64 -12.88
CA PRO A 166 20.94 9.81 -11.44
C PRO A 166 22.39 9.59 -10.96
N VAL A 167 22.89 10.56 -10.21
CA VAL A 167 24.19 10.48 -9.52
C VAL A 167 23.92 10.30 -8.04
N MET A 168 24.55 9.32 -7.41
CA MET A 168 24.50 9.18 -5.96
C MET A 168 25.64 9.96 -5.33
N GLU A 169 25.32 10.86 -4.41
CA GLU A 169 26.30 11.63 -3.62
C GLU A 169 26.34 11.07 -2.20
N LEU A 170 27.51 10.59 -1.78
CA LEU A 170 27.80 10.27 -0.39
C LEU A 170 28.43 11.51 0.27
N THR A 171 27.74 12.06 1.27
CA THR A 171 28.26 13.16 2.09
C THR A 171 28.60 12.64 3.48
N ASP A 172 29.86 12.77 3.90
CA ASP A 172 30.32 12.50 5.26
C ASP A 172 30.53 13.83 6.00
N ILE A 173 29.70 14.09 7.00
CA ILE A 173 29.71 15.35 7.76
C ILE A 173 30.97 15.46 8.60
N GLY A 174 31.35 14.38 9.28
CA GLY A 174 32.47 14.39 10.24
C GLY A 174 33.80 14.72 9.59
N THR A 175 33.97 14.38 8.31
CA THR A 175 35.17 14.70 7.52
C THR A 175 34.97 15.87 6.55
N GLY A 176 33.72 16.27 6.29
CA GLY A 176 33.34 17.23 5.25
C GLY A 176 33.55 16.72 3.82
N GLN A 177 33.82 15.42 3.64
CA GLN A 177 34.07 14.82 2.33
C GLN A 177 32.76 14.55 1.58
N ARG A 178 32.81 14.72 0.25
CA ARG A 178 31.73 14.32 -0.64
C ARG A 178 32.28 13.45 -1.76
N PHE A 179 31.59 12.37 -2.04
CA PHE A 179 31.94 11.42 -3.09
C PHE A 179 30.74 11.21 -3.98
N ASN A 180 30.97 11.12 -5.29
CA ASN A 180 29.90 10.88 -6.25
C ASN A 180 30.15 9.55 -6.95
N VAL A 181 29.14 8.69 -6.97
CA VAL A 181 29.11 7.46 -7.76
C VAL A 181 27.93 7.52 -8.72
N THR A 182 28.19 7.32 -10.00
CA THR A 182 27.11 7.24 -11.00
C THR A 182 26.56 5.83 -11.00
N ILE A 183 25.29 5.69 -10.65
CA ILE A 183 24.57 4.41 -10.64
C ILE A 183 23.55 4.50 -11.76
N ASN A 184 23.78 3.75 -12.83
CA ASN A 184 22.93 3.85 -14.02
C ASN A 184 21.61 3.13 -13.78
N ASP A 185 20.50 3.78 -14.09
CA ASP A 185 19.22 3.06 -14.24
C ASP A 185 19.36 2.06 -15.40
N LEU A 186 18.86 0.84 -15.21
CA LEU A 186 18.85 -0.17 -16.26
C LEU A 186 17.60 0.04 -17.14
N PRO A 187 17.68 -0.18 -18.47
CA PRO A 187 16.53 0.00 -19.34
C PRO A 187 15.29 -0.78 -18.86
N GLY A 188 14.19 -0.06 -18.61
CA GLY A 188 12.94 -0.66 -18.12
C GLY A 188 12.95 -1.10 -16.65
N ARG A 189 13.95 -0.70 -15.86
CA ARG A 189 14.06 -1.05 -14.43
C ARG A 189 14.38 0.18 -13.59
N GLN A 190 13.85 0.22 -12.37
CA GLN A 190 14.12 1.30 -11.42
C GLN A 190 14.96 0.76 -10.28
N ILE A 191 15.84 1.59 -9.71
CA ILE A 191 16.54 1.26 -8.46
C ILE A 191 15.48 1.17 -7.34
N GLN A 192 15.30 -0.02 -6.79
CA GLN A 192 14.38 -0.32 -5.69
C GLN A 192 15.04 -0.07 -4.33
N ASP A 193 16.31 -0.46 -4.18
CA ASP A 193 17.05 -0.33 -2.92
C ASP A 193 18.55 -0.09 -3.17
N ILE A 194 19.21 0.58 -2.23
CA ILE A 194 20.66 0.69 -2.12
C ILE A 194 21.07 0.34 -0.68
N VAL A 195 21.82 -0.75 -0.51
CA VAL A 195 22.30 -1.23 0.79
C VAL A 195 23.80 -0.98 0.91
N PRO A 196 24.23 0.03 1.70
CA PRO A 196 25.65 0.33 1.90
C PRO A 196 26.33 -0.73 2.77
N SER A 197 27.62 -0.98 2.51
CA SER A 197 28.47 -1.76 3.41
C SER A 197 28.66 -1.05 4.75
N PRO A 198 29.10 -1.74 5.81
CA PRO A 198 29.42 -1.10 7.10
C PRO A 198 30.37 0.11 6.97
N THR A 199 31.38 0.06 6.10
CA THR A 199 32.29 1.18 5.79
C THR A 199 31.71 2.23 4.88
N TRP A 200 30.58 1.97 4.20
CA TRP A 200 30.00 2.82 3.15
C TRP A 200 30.89 3.01 1.92
N GLU A 201 31.87 2.13 1.73
CA GLU A 201 32.74 2.13 0.54
C GLU A 201 32.13 1.30 -0.59
N ASN A 202 31.24 0.34 -0.27
CA ASN A 202 30.56 -0.50 -1.23
C ASN A 202 29.04 -0.43 -1.07
N PHE A 203 28.30 -0.70 -2.14
CA PHE A 203 26.84 -0.62 -2.19
C PHE A 203 26.26 -1.78 -2.99
N ILE A 204 25.24 -2.43 -2.44
CA ILE A 204 24.37 -3.35 -3.17
C ILE A 204 23.24 -2.51 -3.76
N VAL A 205 23.12 -2.44 -5.08
CA VAL A 205 22.02 -1.76 -5.77
C VAL A 205 21.05 -2.81 -6.27
N VAL A 206 19.82 -2.74 -5.80
CA VAL A 206 18.73 -3.66 -6.15
C VAL A 206 17.84 -2.97 -7.18
N TYR A 207 17.67 -3.58 -8.34
CA TYR A 207 16.81 -3.09 -9.42
C TYR A 207 15.48 -3.85 -9.43
N SER A 208 14.37 -3.15 -9.67
CA SER A 208 13.05 -3.77 -9.81
C SER A 208 13.05 -4.88 -10.86
N ALA A 209 12.26 -5.93 -10.62
CA ALA A 209 11.95 -6.92 -11.64
C ALA A 209 11.25 -6.26 -12.84
N ASN A 210 11.44 -6.83 -14.03
CA ASN A 210 10.79 -6.39 -15.26
C ASN A 210 10.18 -7.62 -15.93
N ASP A 211 8.87 -7.60 -16.13
CA ASP A 211 8.08 -8.74 -16.66
C ASP A 211 8.52 -9.18 -18.07
N TYR A 212 9.21 -8.32 -18.80
CA TYR A 212 9.74 -8.61 -20.13
C TYR A 212 11.17 -9.15 -20.12
N ASP A 213 11.74 -9.32 -18.94
CA ASP A 213 13.12 -9.74 -18.75
C ASP A 213 13.24 -11.27 -18.70
N PRO A 214 14.26 -11.87 -19.35
CA PRO A 214 14.51 -13.31 -19.25
C PRO A 214 14.71 -13.80 -17.79
N TYR A 215 15.02 -12.89 -16.86
CA TYR A 215 15.23 -13.21 -15.45
C TYR A 215 14.01 -12.95 -14.55
N TYR A 216 12.85 -12.59 -15.10
CA TYR A 216 11.58 -12.50 -14.34
C TYR A 216 11.18 -13.87 -13.77
N PRO A 217 10.69 -13.97 -12.50
CA PRO A 217 10.28 -12.89 -11.58
C PRO A 217 11.40 -12.28 -10.73
N GLY A 218 12.65 -12.69 -10.94
CA GLY A 218 13.80 -12.24 -10.16
C GLY A 218 14.15 -10.77 -10.38
N ASN A 219 14.29 -10.03 -9.28
CA ASN A 219 14.94 -8.72 -9.30
C ASN A 219 16.46 -8.88 -9.45
N MET A 220 17.15 -7.84 -9.92
CA MET A 220 18.59 -7.90 -10.23
C MET A 220 19.40 -7.06 -9.27
N VAL A 221 20.67 -7.44 -9.10
CA VAL A 221 21.56 -6.80 -8.14
C VAL A 221 22.85 -6.40 -8.82
N ALA A 222 23.31 -5.19 -8.55
CA ALA A 222 24.66 -4.77 -8.90
C ALA A 222 25.44 -4.41 -7.64
N LEU A 223 26.74 -4.68 -7.67
CA LEU A 223 27.65 -4.18 -6.66
C LEU A 223 28.36 -2.95 -7.18
N TYR A 224 28.34 -1.87 -6.41
CA TYR A 224 29.10 -0.65 -6.69
C TYR A 224 30.14 -0.43 -5.60
N SER A 225 31.33 -0.02 -6.02
CA SER A 225 32.33 0.60 -5.17
C SER A 225 32.26 2.11 -5.36
N LEU A 226 32.42 2.86 -4.27
CA LEU A 226 32.45 4.32 -4.28
C LEU A 226 33.54 4.87 -5.20
N TYR A 227 34.68 4.17 -5.27
CA TYR A 227 35.87 4.62 -5.99
C TYR A 227 35.98 4.04 -7.39
N GLU A 228 35.47 2.82 -7.58
CA GLU A 228 35.68 2.07 -8.81
C GLU A 228 34.39 1.96 -9.66
N GLY A 229 33.25 2.43 -9.14
CA GLY A 229 31.96 2.32 -9.81
C GLY A 229 31.40 0.90 -9.77
N GLN A 230 30.63 0.51 -10.79
CA GLN A 230 30.03 -0.83 -10.86
C GLN A 230 31.11 -1.92 -10.94
N GLN A 231 31.16 -2.77 -9.92
CA GLN A 231 32.08 -3.90 -9.82
C GLN A 231 31.48 -5.16 -10.46
N TRP A 232 30.24 -5.47 -10.08
CA TRP A 232 29.57 -6.70 -10.47
C TRP A 232 28.11 -6.45 -10.84
N PHE A 233 27.56 -7.35 -11.65
CA PHE A 233 26.15 -7.40 -11.99
C PHE A 233 25.68 -8.84 -11.90
N LEU A 234 24.61 -9.09 -11.15
CA LEU A 234 23.99 -10.38 -10.93
C LEU A 234 22.56 -10.34 -11.43
N ALA A 235 22.28 -11.20 -12.41
CA ALA A 235 20.95 -11.41 -12.95
C ALA A 235 20.05 -12.13 -11.93
N GLY A 236 18.73 -12.02 -12.09
CA GLY A 236 17.76 -12.45 -11.07
C GLY A 236 17.67 -13.96 -10.84
N ASP A 237 18.10 -14.75 -11.81
CA ASP A 237 18.22 -16.21 -11.79
C ASP A 237 19.44 -16.70 -10.99
N ASP A 238 20.52 -15.91 -10.99
CA ASP A 238 21.71 -16.11 -10.16
C ASP A 238 21.49 -15.80 -8.67
N LEU A 239 20.29 -15.37 -8.25
CA LEU A 239 19.98 -14.99 -6.86
C LEU A 239 19.01 -15.98 -6.19
N PRO A 240 19.04 -16.17 -4.84
CA PRO A 240 18.06 -17.03 -4.13
C PRO A 240 16.61 -16.66 -4.50
N PRO A 241 15.59 -17.49 -4.26
CA PRO A 241 14.20 -17.19 -4.65
C PRO A 241 13.76 -15.75 -4.35
N SER A 242 13.04 -15.14 -5.29
CA SER A 242 12.66 -13.72 -5.22
C SER A 242 11.68 -13.42 -4.07
N THR A 243 10.88 -14.40 -3.67
CA THR A 243 9.95 -14.26 -2.56
C THR A 243 10.71 -14.06 -1.26
N ASN A 244 10.35 -13.04 -0.47
CA ASN A 244 10.98 -12.72 0.81
C ASN A 244 12.52 -12.58 0.74
N ARG A 245 13.05 -12.19 -0.42
CA ARG A 245 14.48 -11.97 -0.62
C ARG A 245 14.93 -10.74 0.16
N SER A 246 16.03 -10.86 0.89
CA SER A 246 16.67 -9.76 1.61
C SER A 246 18.14 -9.62 1.24
N TYR A 247 18.66 -8.41 1.39
CA TYR A 247 20.01 -8.01 1.01
C TYR A 247 20.72 -7.38 2.20
N SER A 248 21.89 -7.91 2.54
CA SER A 248 22.71 -7.40 3.63
C SER A 248 24.19 -7.62 3.34
N TRP A 249 25.02 -7.14 4.26
CA TRP A 249 26.45 -7.37 4.27
C TRP A 249 26.79 -8.24 5.47
N LEU A 250 27.59 -9.29 5.28
CA LEU A 250 28.14 -10.07 6.39
C LEU A 250 29.32 -9.31 7.03
N ASP A 251 30.14 -8.71 6.17
CA ASP A 251 31.27 -7.85 6.48
C ASP A 251 31.46 -6.85 5.31
N ASP A 252 32.50 -6.03 5.34
CA ASP A 252 32.75 -5.04 4.26
C ASP A 252 33.12 -5.65 2.91
N GLU A 253 33.45 -6.94 2.88
CA GLU A 253 33.95 -7.67 1.72
C GLU A 253 32.99 -8.77 1.24
N THR A 254 31.90 -9.04 1.95
CA THR A 254 31.01 -10.17 1.69
C THR A 254 29.56 -9.74 1.71
N VAL A 255 28.93 -9.79 0.54
CA VAL A 255 27.49 -9.59 0.37
C VAL A 255 26.75 -10.85 0.79
N MET A 256 25.64 -10.70 1.49
CA MET A 256 24.71 -11.76 1.84
C MET A 256 23.34 -11.48 1.20
N ILE A 257 22.84 -12.46 0.45
CA ILE A 257 21.51 -12.43 -0.16
C ILE A 257 20.77 -13.65 0.37
N SER A 258 19.63 -13.46 1.01
CA SER A 258 18.88 -14.57 1.61
C SER A 258 17.43 -14.59 1.18
N SER A 259 16.82 -15.76 1.15
CA SER A 259 15.39 -15.97 0.93
C SER A 259 14.85 -17.00 1.94
N ARG A 260 13.58 -16.84 2.32
CA ARG A 260 12.87 -17.75 3.24
C ARG A 260 12.28 -18.97 2.54
N GLU A 261 12.16 -18.94 1.23
CA GLU A 261 11.50 -20.02 0.49
C GLU A 261 12.55 -20.86 -0.25
N PHE A 262 12.42 -22.18 -0.14
CA PHE A 262 13.19 -23.12 -0.94
C PHE A 262 12.40 -23.45 -2.20
N GLY A 263 12.69 -22.71 -3.28
CA GLY A 263 12.29 -23.05 -4.65
C GLY A 263 10.78 -23.18 -4.86
N ASP A 264 10.12 -22.06 -5.14
CA ASP A 264 8.87 -22.11 -5.90
C ASP A 264 9.20 -22.58 -7.34
N GLU A 265 8.34 -23.41 -7.95
CA GLU A 265 8.49 -23.96 -9.32
C GLU A 265 8.68 -22.90 -10.42
N THR A 266 8.54 -21.62 -10.06
CA THR A 266 8.65 -20.47 -10.95
C THR A 266 10.08 -19.97 -11.16
N GLN A 267 11.06 -20.33 -10.33
CA GLN A 267 12.46 -19.91 -10.54
C GLN A 267 13.19 -20.91 -11.45
N PRO A 268 13.91 -20.45 -12.50
CA PRO A 268 14.70 -21.34 -13.37
C PRO A 268 15.66 -22.21 -12.56
N ALA A 269 15.75 -23.49 -12.89
CA ALA A 269 16.64 -24.41 -12.18
C ALA A 269 18.11 -24.11 -12.49
N ARG A 270 18.96 -24.01 -11.47
CA ARG A 270 20.37 -23.68 -11.69
C ARG A 270 21.17 -24.91 -12.13
N VAL A 271 21.87 -24.82 -13.26
CA VAL A 271 22.76 -25.87 -13.77
C VAL A 271 24.21 -25.39 -13.67
N TYR A 272 24.90 -25.81 -12.61
CA TYR A 272 26.30 -25.46 -12.35
C TYR A 272 27.28 -26.41 -13.05
N GLY A 273 28.55 -26.00 -13.16
CA GLY A 273 29.63 -26.85 -13.67
C GLY A 273 29.75 -26.94 -15.20
N LEU A 274 29.15 -25.98 -15.91
CA LEU A 274 29.23 -25.89 -17.36
C LEU A 274 30.34 -24.90 -17.76
N ASP A 275 31.36 -25.40 -18.45
CA ASP A 275 32.41 -24.57 -19.03
C ASP A 275 31.99 -24.08 -20.42
N PHE A 276 32.15 -22.77 -20.68
CA PHE A 276 31.94 -22.15 -21.98
C PHE A 276 33.27 -21.64 -22.56
N ASP A 277 33.44 -21.78 -23.87
CA ASP A 277 34.54 -21.18 -24.61
C ASP A 277 34.32 -19.66 -24.79
N LEU A 278 35.37 -18.92 -25.15
CA LEU A 278 35.28 -17.47 -25.43
C LEU A 278 34.27 -17.11 -26.53
N SER A 279 33.89 -18.07 -27.38
CA SER A 279 32.83 -17.94 -28.38
C SER A 279 31.40 -17.96 -27.80
N GLY A 280 31.23 -18.27 -26.52
CA GLY A 280 29.91 -18.45 -25.88
C GLY A 280 29.31 -19.85 -26.06
N LEU A 281 29.94 -20.73 -26.85
CA LEU A 281 29.55 -22.13 -26.99
C LEU A 281 30.09 -22.99 -25.83
N PRO A 282 29.50 -24.16 -25.53
CA PRO A 282 30.04 -25.07 -24.54
C PRO A 282 31.49 -25.47 -24.87
N ALA A 283 32.40 -25.33 -23.90
CA ALA A 283 33.83 -25.61 -24.08
C ALA A 283 34.07 -27.05 -24.52
N CYS A 284 33.28 -28.00 -24.02
CA CYS A 284 33.31 -29.40 -24.43
C CYS A 284 33.10 -29.57 -25.96
N LEU A 285 32.21 -28.76 -26.53
CA LEU A 285 31.80 -28.82 -27.92
C LEU A 285 32.87 -28.22 -28.82
N VAL A 286 33.44 -27.07 -28.41
CA VAL A 286 34.58 -26.44 -29.08
C VAL A 286 35.82 -27.34 -29.05
N GLN A 287 36.08 -28.00 -27.93
CA GLN A 287 37.22 -28.93 -27.79
C GLN A 287 37.06 -30.20 -28.64
N ALA A 288 35.84 -30.75 -28.73
CA ALA A 288 35.56 -31.94 -29.52
C ALA A 288 35.52 -31.67 -31.03
N PHE A 289 35.11 -30.47 -31.43
CA PHE A 289 34.93 -30.07 -32.84
C PHE A 289 35.65 -28.76 -33.18
N PRO A 290 36.99 -28.71 -33.05
CA PRO A 290 37.77 -27.46 -33.13
C PRO A 290 37.72 -26.77 -34.50
N ASN A 291 37.32 -27.47 -35.57
CA ASN A 291 37.24 -26.91 -36.92
C ASN A 291 35.80 -26.55 -37.34
N ASP A 292 34.79 -27.05 -36.63
CA ASP A 292 33.38 -27.00 -37.07
C ASP A 292 32.53 -26.12 -36.15
N TRP A 293 32.98 -25.85 -34.91
CA TRP A 293 32.27 -24.99 -33.96
C TRP A 293 31.93 -23.58 -34.47
N PRO A 294 32.72 -22.92 -35.35
CA PRO A 294 32.36 -21.58 -35.82
C PRO A 294 31.00 -21.53 -36.54
N ASP A 295 30.56 -22.64 -37.14
CA ASP A 295 29.28 -22.73 -37.83
C ASP A 295 28.08 -22.75 -36.85
N TRP A 296 28.32 -22.95 -35.55
CA TRP A 296 27.29 -23.03 -34.52
C TRP A 296 27.07 -21.73 -33.75
N ILE A 297 27.96 -20.73 -33.87
CA ILE A 297 27.90 -19.49 -33.08
C ILE A 297 26.56 -18.78 -33.27
N ASP A 298 26.20 -18.44 -34.51
CA ASP A 298 24.95 -17.73 -34.84
C ASP A 298 23.69 -18.49 -34.42
N LEU A 299 23.77 -19.82 -34.34
CA LEU A 299 22.65 -20.65 -33.88
C LEU A 299 22.55 -20.64 -32.37
N TRP A 300 23.69 -20.78 -31.70
CA TRP A 300 23.78 -20.78 -30.25
C TRP A 300 23.36 -19.43 -29.66
N GLU A 301 23.74 -18.31 -30.30
CA GLU A 301 23.22 -16.98 -29.94
C GLU A 301 21.69 -16.91 -30.04
N ARG A 302 21.10 -17.47 -31.09
CA ARG A 302 19.62 -17.52 -31.23
C ARG A 302 18.95 -18.45 -30.22
N LEU A 303 19.64 -19.49 -29.75
CA LEU A 303 19.14 -20.35 -28.67
C LEU A 303 19.24 -19.62 -27.33
N ASN A 304 20.33 -18.89 -27.10
CA ASN A 304 20.52 -18.05 -25.92
C ASN A 304 19.47 -16.93 -25.83
N GLU A 305 19.01 -16.39 -26.95
CA GLU A 305 17.91 -15.41 -26.99
C GLU A 305 16.50 -16.01 -26.74
N ARG A 306 16.31 -17.31 -26.95
CA ARG A 306 14.98 -17.95 -26.97
C ARG A 306 14.72 -18.89 -25.81
N LEU A 307 15.75 -19.58 -25.35
CA LEU A 307 15.65 -20.53 -24.25
C LEU A 307 15.90 -19.80 -22.94
N ARG A 308 15.24 -20.28 -21.88
CA ARG A 308 15.58 -19.84 -20.52
C ARG A 308 16.99 -20.33 -20.16
N ALA A 309 17.64 -19.66 -19.23
CA ALA A 309 19.03 -19.96 -18.86
C ALA A 309 19.23 -21.40 -18.37
N ASP A 310 18.25 -21.96 -17.66
CA ASP A 310 18.21 -23.35 -17.20
C ASP A 310 18.04 -24.34 -18.35
N GLU A 311 17.15 -24.07 -19.29
CA GLU A 311 16.96 -24.86 -20.51
C GLU A 311 18.23 -24.89 -21.38
N LEU A 312 18.94 -23.76 -21.48
CA LEU A 312 20.23 -23.66 -22.15
C LEU A 312 21.33 -24.41 -21.38
N GLY A 313 21.29 -24.36 -20.05
CA GLY A 313 22.15 -25.13 -19.15
C GLY A 313 21.97 -26.65 -19.34
N TYR A 314 20.73 -27.14 -19.29
CA TYR A 314 20.43 -28.55 -19.53
C TYR A 314 20.76 -29.00 -20.95
N LEU A 315 20.57 -28.14 -21.95
CA LEU A 315 20.99 -28.41 -23.32
C LEU A 315 22.51 -28.59 -23.39
N THR A 316 23.26 -27.71 -22.72
CA THR A 316 24.72 -27.74 -22.63
C THR A 316 25.20 -28.99 -21.90
N GLU A 317 24.63 -29.31 -20.74
CA GLU A 317 24.94 -30.51 -19.97
C GLU A 317 24.70 -31.77 -20.81
N ARG A 318 23.56 -31.83 -21.50
CA ARG A 318 23.21 -32.96 -22.37
C ARG A 318 24.16 -33.11 -23.55
N LEU A 319 24.57 -32.00 -24.17
CA LEU A 319 25.56 -32.01 -25.25
C LEU A 319 26.94 -32.47 -24.74
N CYS A 320 27.36 -31.99 -23.58
CA CYS A 320 28.66 -32.33 -23.01
C CYS A 320 28.73 -33.73 -22.41
N ALA A 321 27.63 -34.24 -21.83
CA ALA A 321 27.57 -35.56 -21.21
C ALA A 321 27.64 -36.70 -22.24
N VAL A 322 27.07 -36.50 -23.43
CA VAL A 322 26.98 -37.54 -24.48
C VAL A 322 27.89 -37.26 -25.67
N LEU A 323 28.51 -36.07 -25.75
CA LEU A 323 29.44 -35.58 -26.78
C LEU A 323 29.28 -36.33 -28.12
N PRO A 324 28.39 -35.85 -29.01
CA PRO A 324 28.06 -36.58 -30.23
C PRO A 324 29.30 -36.94 -31.04
N GLY A 325 29.29 -38.08 -31.74
CA GLY A 325 30.48 -38.57 -32.45
C GLY A 325 30.77 -37.82 -33.75
N THR A 326 29.80 -37.07 -34.28
CA THR A 326 29.89 -36.37 -35.57
C THR A 326 29.20 -35.00 -35.53
N VAL A 327 29.60 -34.10 -36.44
CA VAL A 327 28.99 -32.77 -36.63
C VAL A 327 27.50 -32.88 -36.96
N ASP A 328 27.10 -33.88 -37.74
CA ASP A 328 25.70 -34.12 -38.10
C ASP A 328 24.84 -34.49 -36.88
N ASP A 329 25.41 -35.20 -35.90
CA ASP A 329 24.71 -35.55 -34.66
C ASP A 329 24.54 -34.34 -33.74
N VAL A 330 25.54 -33.44 -33.68
CA VAL A 330 25.41 -32.15 -32.97
C VAL A 330 24.32 -31.32 -33.62
N ASN A 331 24.33 -31.21 -34.95
CA ASN A 331 23.29 -30.52 -35.71
C ASN A 331 21.91 -31.14 -35.44
N ALA A 332 21.78 -32.47 -35.36
CA ALA A 332 20.49 -33.10 -35.07
C ALA A 332 19.94 -32.77 -33.66
N VAL A 333 20.81 -32.45 -32.70
CA VAL A 333 20.41 -32.01 -31.36
C VAL A 333 20.04 -30.52 -31.34
N LEU A 334 20.81 -29.68 -32.05
CA LEU A 334 20.56 -28.24 -32.14
C LEU A 334 19.40 -27.88 -33.08
N PHE A 335 19.08 -28.76 -34.04
CA PHE A 335 17.99 -28.64 -35.01
C PHE A 335 17.04 -29.84 -34.90
N PRO A 336 16.13 -29.88 -33.90
CA PRO A 336 15.13 -30.93 -33.86
C PRO A 336 14.26 -30.85 -35.13
N SER A 337 14.28 -31.90 -35.95
CA SER A 337 13.42 -31.98 -37.13
C SER A 337 11.94 -31.86 -36.71
N PRO A 338 11.06 -31.28 -37.55
CA PRO A 338 9.63 -31.10 -37.24
C PRO A 338 8.81 -32.40 -37.06
N THR A 339 9.46 -33.56 -37.06
CA THR A 339 8.85 -34.86 -36.73
C THR A 339 9.35 -35.33 -35.36
N PRO A 340 8.48 -35.34 -34.32
CA PRO A 340 8.86 -35.84 -33.01
C PRO A 340 9.10 -37.35 -33.10
N THR A 341 10.34 -37.79 -32.92
CA THR A 341 10.71 -39.22 -32.99
C THR A 341 11.06 -39.84 -31.64
N ARG A 342 10.67 -39.24 -30.51
CA ARG A 342 10.84 -39.89 -29.20
C ARG A 342 9.59 -39.85 -28.34
N TYR A 343 9.23 -41.04 -27.86
CA TYR A 343 8.28 -41.27 -26.77
C TYR A 343 8.77 -40.58 -25.49
N PRO A 344 7.87 -40.21 -24.56
CA PRO A 344 8.23 -39.60 -23.29
C PRO A 344 9.22 -40.49 -22.56
N VAL A 345 10.39 -39.93 -22.25
CA VAL A 345 11.38 -40.60 -21.41
C VAL A 345 10.93 -40.38 -19.98
N THR A 346 10.46 -41.42 -19.33
CA THR A 346 10.33 -41.45 -17.88
C THR A 346 11.74 -41.25 -17.31
N ALA A 347 11.93 -40.26 -16.43
CA ALA A 347 13.19 -40.07 -15.72
C ALA A 347 13.62 -41.42 -15.12
N THR A 348 14.75 -41.94 -15.57
CA THR A 348 15.30 -43.17 -15.00
C THR A 348 16.11 -42.71 -13.79
N PRO A 349 15.76 -43.13 -12.57
CA PRO A 349 16.50 -42.73 -11.38
C PRO A 349 17.98 -43.03 -11.58
N ALA A 350 18.87 -42.14 -11.14
CA ALA A 350 20.32 -42.35 -11.18
C ALA A 350 20.72 -43.51 -10.23
N LEU A 351 20.50 -44.75 -10.66
CA LEU A 351 20.89 -45.95 -9.94
C LEU A 351 22.40 -46.15 -10.05
N ILE A 352 23.13 -45.72 -9.02
CA ILE A 352 24.55 -46.03 -8.90
C ILE A 352 24.71 -47.44 -8.31
N ALA A 353 25.21 -48.38 -9.11
CA ALA A 353 25.36 -49.76 -8.70
C ALA A 353 26.19 -49.89 -7.39
N GLY A 354 25.63 -50.57 -6.40
CA GLY A 354 26.24 -50.79 -5.09
C GLY A 354 25.95 -49.72 -4.04
N VAL A 355 25.09 -48.74 -4.32
CA VAL A 355 24.65 -47.68 -3.39
C VAL A 355 23.15 -47.83 -3.11
N PRO A 356 22.69 -47.67 -1.85
CA PRO A 356 21.29 -47.77 -1.49
C PRO A 356 20.40 -46.82 -2.27
N THR A 357 19.29 -47.36 -2.78
CA THR A 357 18.36 -46.60 -3.63
C THR A 357 17.69 -45.45 -2.87
N CYS A 358 17.49 -45.60 -1.56
CA CYS A 358 16.94 -44.52 -0.72
C CYS A 358 17.84 -43.28 -0.70
N LEU A 359 19.15 -43.47 -0.87
CA LEU A 359 20.14 -42.41 -0.79
C LEU A 359 20.26 -41.68 -2.12
N THR A 360 20.28 -42.43 -3.23
CA THR A 360 20.28 -41.85 -4.59
C THR A 360 18.95 -41.18 -4.94
N ASN A 361 17.83 -41.63 -4.38
CA ASN A 361 16.53 -41.01 -4.61
C ASN A 361 16.31 -39.75 -3.74
N ARG A 362 16.89 -39.71 -2.53
CA ARG A 362 16.72 -38.57 -1.62
C ARG A 362 17.64 -37.40 -1.96
N PHE A 363 18.83 -37.71 -2.48
CA PHE A 363 19.88 -36.75 -2.83
C PHE A 363 20.31 -36.97 -4.28
N GLU A 364 19.39 -36.75 -5.22
CA GLU A 364 19.61 -37.07 -6.64
C GLU A 364 20.72 -36.21 -7.25
N ALA A 365 20.80 -34.94 -6.86
CA ALA A 365 21.83 -34.00 -7.35
C ALA A 365 23.24 -34.35 -6.82
N GLU A 366 23.35 -34.88 -5.60
CA GLU A 366 24.61 -35.23 -4.93
C GLU A 366 24.91 -36.73 -4.96
N ALA A 367 24.15 -37.51 -5.74
CA ALA A 367 24.19 -38.98 -5.72
C ALA A 367 25.61 -39.55 -5.93
N SER A 368 26.44 -38.89 -6.74
CA SER A 368 27.82 -39.30 -7.01
C SER A 368 28.78 -39.09 -5.81
N GLU A 369 28.58 -38.02 -5.04
CA GLU A 369 29.36 -37.73 -3.83
C GLU A 369 28.96 -38.66 -2.69
N TYR A 370 27.66 -38.84 -2.48
CA TYR A 370 27.17 -39.80 -1.50
C TYR A 370 27.48 -41.25 -1.85
N ALA A 371 27.57 -41.60 -3.14
CA ALA A 371 28.08 -42.90 -3.57
C ALA A 371 29.54 -43.12 -3.16
N ARG A 372 30.37 -42.07 -3.18
CA ARG A 372 31.75 -42.14 -2.69
C ARG A 372 31.77 -42.36 -1.18
N ILE A 373 31.00 -41.57 -0.43
CA ILE A 373 30.91 -41.69 1.04
C ILE A 373 30.37 -43.06 1.45
N TRP A 374 29.34 -43.57 0.76
CA TRP A 374 28.80 -44.92 1.00
C TRP A 374 29.85 -46.01 0.79
N ARG A 375 30.66 -45.91 -0.28
CA ARG A 375 31.75 -46.87 -0.54
C ARG A 375 32.85 -46.79 0.52
N GLU A 376 33.17 -45.59 1.00
CA GLU A 376 34.15 -45.39 2.10
C GLU A 376 33.61 -45.95 3.43
N MET A 377 32.32 -45.73 3.74
CA MET A 377 31.70 -46.23 4.97
C MET A 377 31.51 -47.74 4.99
N THR A 378 31.29 -48.34 3.81
CA THR A 378 31.12 -49.80 3.67
C THR A 378 32.42 -50.53 3.37
N GLU A 379 33.55 -49.82 3.28
CA GLU A 379 34.85 -50.43 3.03
C GLU A 379 35.23 -51.35 4.20
N GLY A 380 35.37 -52.65 3.90
CA GLY A 380 35.69 -53.68 4.89
C GLY A 380 34.50 -54.32 5.59
N MET A 381 33.27 -53.87 5.30
CA MET A 381 32.05 -54.54 5.77
C MET A 381 31.76 -55.80 4.95
N THR A 382 31.20 -56.81 5.59
CA THR A 382 30.63 -57.98 4.91
C THR A 382 29.30 -57.63 4.23
N PRO A 383 28.85 -58.38 3.21
CA PRO A 383 27.58 -58.09 2.54
C PRO A 383 26.36 -58.04 3.48
N ASP A 384 26.35 -58.84 4.53
CA ASP A 384 25.27 -58.86 5.52
C ASP A 384 25.29 -57.58 6.39
N GLU A 385 26.48 -57.11 6.80
CA GLU A 385 26.65 -55.84 7.53
C GLU A 385 26.30 -54.63 6.66
N MET A 386 26.63 -54.66 5.36
CA MET A 386 26.25 -53.62 4.42
C MET A 386 24.72 -53.53 4.26
N ALA A 387 24.04 -54.68 4.17
CA ALA A 387 22.58 -54.72 4.05
C ALA A 387 21.89 -54.21 5.34
N GLU A 388 22.43 -54.53 6.51
CA GLU A 388 21.91 -54.02 7.79
C GLU A 388 22.17 -52.51 7.94
N PHE A 389 23.35 -52.04 7.52
CA PHE A 389 23.69 -50.62 7.51
C PHE A 389 22.82 -49.83 6.51
N GLU A 390 22.53 -50.41 5.34
CA GLU A 390 21.59 -49.85 4.37
C GLU A 390 20.20 -49.68 4.97
N VAL A 391 19.67 -50.71 5.66
CA VAL A 391 18.35 -50.63 6.32
C VAL A 391 18.33 -49.54 7.37
N LEU A 392 19.33 -49.47 8.26
CA LEU A 392 19.41 -48.44 9.29
C LEU A 392 19.50 -47.02 8.71
N LEU A 393 20.28 -46.86 7.64
CA LEU A 393 20.46 -45.59 6.95
C LEU A 393 19.17 -45.15 6.26
N CYS A 394 18.51 -46.06 5.54
CA CYS A 394 17.24 -45.78 4.88
C CYS A 394 16.09 -45.54 5.87
N GLU A 395 16.05 -46.26 6.98
CA GLU A 395 15.08 -46.02 8.07
C GLU A 395 15.31 -44.68 8.76
N GLY A 396 16.57 -44.29 9.00
CA GLY A 396 16.91 -42.96 9.53
C GLY A 396 16.51 -41.82 8.58
N LEU A 397 16.71 -42.02 7.27
CA LEU A 397 16.31 -41.05 6.24
C LEU A 397 14.77 -40.98 6.06
N ALA A 398 14.06 -42.09 6.24
CA ALA A 398 12.59 -42.13 6.19
C ALA A 398 11.94 -41.61 7.48
N GLY A 399 12.57 -41.83 8.63
CA GLY A 399 12.09 -41.44 9.96
C GLY A 399 12.18 -39.93 10.24
N ALA A 400 13.05 -39.21 9.55
CA ALA A 400 13.21 -37.76 9.70
C ALA A 400 12.03 -36.91 9.17
N SER A 401 11.05 -37.50 8.47
CA SER A 401 9.98 -36.74 7.81
C SER A 401 8.58 -36.84 8.43
N MET A 402 8.31 -37.62 9.50
CA MET A 402 6.93 -37.74 10.01
C MET A 402 6.71 -37.90 11.53
N MET A 403 7.72 -37.86 12.39
CA MET A 403 7.49 -37.75 13.84
C MET A 403 8.56 -36.88 14.51
N GLY A 404 8.23 -35.61 14.73
CA GLY A 404 8.97 -34.79 15.69
C GLY A 404 8.89 -35.40 17.10
N PRO A 405 9.93 -35.28 17.93
CA PRO A 405 9.88 -35.70 19.33
C PRO A 405 8.77 -34.94 20.09
N PRO A 406 8.10 -35.55 21.08
CA PRO A 406 7.18 -34.85 21.95
C PRO A 406 7.98 -34.04 22.98
N GLY A 407 8.43 -32.88 22.54
CA GLY A 407 8.84 -31.76 23.37
C GLY A 407 8.41 -30.52 22.63
N GLU A 408 7.74 -29.58 23.32
CA GLU A 408 7.47 -28.23 22.82
C GLU A 408 8.78 -27.65 22.27
N VAL A 409 8.97 -27.74 20.96
CA VAL A 409 9.95 -26.95 20.24
C VAL A 409 9.24 -25.62 20.02
N ASP A 410 9.84 -24.55 20.54
CA ASP A 410 9.41 -23.18 20.32
C ASP A 410 8.95 -23.02 18.87
N GLU A 411 7.72 -22.54 18.66
CA GLU A 411 7.18 -22.15 17.34
C GLU A 411 8.01 -21.01 16.68
N ASP A 412 9.09 -20.57 17.32
CA ASP A 412 10.07 -19.58 16.85
C ASP A 412 11.33 -20.22 16.22
N ALA A 413 11.35 -21.53 15.92
CA ALA A 413 12.42 -22.11 15.13
C ALA A 413 12.39 -21.51 13.70
N GLU A 414 13.17 -20.45 13.48
CA GLU A 414 13.30 -19.75 12.19
C GLU A 414 13.49 -20.78 11.07
N ASP A 415 12.59 -20.76 10.07
CA ASP A 415 12.70 -21.60 8.89
C ASP A 415 14.11 -21.45 8.28
N PRO A 416 14.74 -22.53 7.82
CA PRO A 416 16.08 -22.45 7.25
C PRO A 416 16.07 -21.43 6.10
N LEU A 417 17.04 -20.51 6.08
CA LEU A 417 17.17 -19.54 5.00
C LEU A 417 18.06 -20.12 3.90
N GLN A 418 17.64 -19.99 2.64
CA GLN A 418 18.55 -20.17 1.52
C GLN A 418 19.40 -18.91 1.43
N VAL A 419 20.71 -19.06 1.63
CA VAL A 419 21.65 -17.94 1.64
C VAL A 419 22.67 -18.12 0.53
N MET A 420 22.89 -17.04 -0.20
CA MET A 420 24.02 -16.84 -1.08
C MET A 420 24.94 -15.80 -0.45
N THR A 421 26.22 -16.13 -0.30
CA THR A 421 27.27 -15.16 0.01
C THR A 421 28.12 -14.90 -1.23
N ILE A 422 28.56 -13.65 -1.40
CA ILE A 422 29.40 -13.23 -2.53
C ILE A 422 30.57 -12.44 -1.94
N ASN A 423 31.79 -12.96 -2.09
CA ASN A 423 32.99 -12.21 -1.76
C ASN A 423 33.28 -11.20 -2.88
N ILE A 424 33.34 -9.91 -2.56
CA ILE A 424 33.36 -8.83 -3.55
C ILE A 424 34.70 -8.70 -4.28
N GLU A 425 35.81 -9.09 -3.64
CA GLU A 425 37.15 -9.04 -4.23
C GLU A 425 37.33 -10.17 -5.26
N THR A 426 36.87 -11.37 -4.91
CA THR A 426 37.09 -12.58 -5.73
C THR A 426 35.92 -12.91 -6.65
N GLY A 427 34.73 -12.37 -6.39
CA GLY A 427 33.48 -12.74 -7.04
C GLY A 427 32.99 -14.16 -6.70
N VAL A 428 33.67 -14.87 -5.79
CA VAL A 428 33.32 -16.24 -5.41
C VAL A 428 31.98 -16.23 -4.69
N ARG A 429 31.07 -17.08 -5.18
CA ARG A 429 29.72 -17.26 -4.63
C ARG A 429 29.67 -18.57 -3.87
N ALA A 430 29.07 -18.56 -2.69
CA ALA A 430 28.79 -19.76 -1.94
C ALA A 430 27.31 -19.80 -1.58
N GLU A 431 26.68 -20.95 -1.84
CA GLU A 431 25.29 -21.22 -1.46
C GLU A 431 25.25 -22.20 -0.31
N GLY A 432 24.29 -21.99 0.58
CA GLY A 432 24.00 -22.94 1.63
C GLY A 432 22.66 -22.66 2.30
N ALA A 433 22.13 -23.68 2.96
CA ALA A 433 21.17 -23.46 4.04
C ALA A 433 21.98 -22.94 5.23
N TYR A 434 21.81 -21.66 5.54
CA TYR A 434 22.56 -21.01 6.61
C TYR A 434 21.57 -20.53 7.67
N ILE A 435 21.76 -20.99 8.90
CA ILE A 435 21.20 -20.33 10.07
C ILE A 435 22.30 -19.35 10.49
N PRO A 436 22.15 -18.04 10.22
CA PRO A 436 23.23 -17.11 10.48
C PRO A 436 23.64 -17.11 11.95
N GLU A 437 24.92 -17.35 12.22
CA GLU A 437 25.57 -16.78 13.40
C GLU A 437 25.56 -15.27 13.17
N ARG A 438 24.48 -14.60 13.60
CA ARG A 438 24.26 -13.16 13.40
C ARG A 438 25.50 -12.40 13.87
N GLN A 439 26.34 -11.97 12.92
CA GLN A 439 27.49 -11.09 13.19
C GLN A 439 27.06 -9.62 13.29
N GLU A 440 25.89 -9.25 12.76
CA GLU A 440 25.19 -8.09 13.32
C GLU A 440 24.80 -8.48 14.74
N PRO A 441 25.19 -7.71 15.80
CA PRO A 441 24.65 -7.94 17.12
C PRO A 441 23.14 -7.99 16.93
N PRO A 442 22.47 -9.14 17.23
CA PRO A 442 21.10 -9.41 16.82
C PRO A 442 20.32 -8.14 17.06
N SER A 443 19.71 -7.57 16.00
CA SER A 443 18.99 -6.30 16.07
C SER A 443 18.25 -6.29 17.40
N ARG A 444 18.79 -5.50 18.33
CA ARG A 444 18.53 -5.73 19.75
C ARG A 444 17.03 -5.62 19.89
N SER A 445 16.37 -6.70 20.30
CA SER A 445 14.93 -6.76 20.32
C SER A 445 14.46 -5.64 21.23
N LEU A 446 14.06 -4.54 20.60
CA LEU A 446 13.66 -3.34 21.29
C LEU A 446 12.44 -3.65 22.15
N GLN A 447 11.65 -4.66 21.74
CA GLN A 447 10.50 -5.17 22.45
C GLN A 447 10.82 -5.55 23.90
N LEU A 448 11.95 -6.22 24.18
CA LEU A 448 12.33 -6.57 25.55
C LEU A 448 12.52 -5.33 26.44
N VAL A 449 13.11 -4.28 25.87
CA VAL A 449 13.32 -3.01 26.58
C VAL A 449 12.00 -2.24 26.70
N LEU A 450 11.17 -2.26 25.67
CA LEU A 450 9.88 -1.57 25.61
C LEU A 450 8.84 -2.18 26.55
N ASP A 451 8.78 -3.51 26.65
CA ASP A 451 7.89 -4.22 27.56
C ASP A 451 8.27 -3.94 29.01
N ALA A 452 9.57 -4.00 29.33
CA ALA A 452 10.06 -3.66 30.66
C ALA A 452 9.86 -2.18 30.98
N PHE A 453 10.01 -1.30 29.99
CA PHE A 453 9.72 0.12 30.13
C PHE A 453 8.23 0.35 30.41
N ASP A 454 7.32 -0.28 29.66
CA ASP A 454 5.87 -0.20 29.85
C ASP A 454 5.44 -0.74 31.22
N GLU A 455 6.02 -1.86 31.66
CA GLU A 455 5.77 -2.41 33.01
C GLU A 455 6.17 -1.40 34.11
N SER A 456 7.30 -0.70 33.93
CA SER A 456 7.79 0.24 34.93
C SER A 456 7.13 1.63 34.88
N GLN A 457 6.81 2.14 33.69
CA GLN A 457 6.33 3.52 33.48
C GLN A 457 4.83 3.60 33.14
N GLY A 458 4.19 2.48 32.81
CA GLY A 458 2.78 2.39 32.43
C GLY A 458 2.45 2.93 31.03
N PHE A 459 3.46 3.05 30.15
CA PHE A 459 3.27 3.34 28.73
C PHE A 459 4.44 2.84 27.87
N THR A 460 4.17 2.45 26.62
CA THR A 460 5.19 2.13 25.61
C THR A 460 5.64 3.38 24.85
N PRO A 461 6.93 3.73 24.87
CA PRO A 461 7.44 4.90 24.14
C PRO A 461 7.39 4.73 22.62
N SER A 462 7.06 5.81 21.89
CA SER A 462 7.16 5.85 20.42
C SER A 462 8.56 6.27 19.96
N GLY A 463 8.99 5.76 18.81
CA GLY A 463 10.29 6.08 18.21
C GLY A 463 11.48 5.66 19.07
N ALA A 464 11.36 4.62 19.88
CA ALA A 464 12.46 4.21 20.72
C ALA A 464 13.69 3.77 19.90
N LEU A 465 14.88 4.20 20.33
CA LEU A 465 16.16 3.75 19.79
C LEU A 465 17.08 3.43 20.96
N LEU A 466 17.75 2.28 20.89
CA LEU A 466 18.70 1.82 21.90
C LEU A 466 20.12 2.19 21.46
N SER A 467 20.95 2.65 22.40
CA SER A 467 22.34 2.95 22.13
C SER A 467 23.16 1.71 21.74
N PRO A 468 24.23 1.85 20.94
CA PRO A 468 25.12 0.76 20.58
C PRO A 468 25.69 -0.03 21.77
N ASP A 469 25.90 0.58 22.93
CA ASP A 469 26.33 -0.13 24.15
C ASP A 469 25.16 -0.82 24.90
N GLY A 470 23.92 -0.41 24.65
CA GLY A 470 22.71 -1.00 25.23
C GLY A 470 22.39 -0.47 26.62
N GLU A 471 22.97 0.66 27.01
CA GLU A 471 22.74 1.31 28.31
C GLU A 471 21.73 2.45 28.24
N LEU A 472 21.49 3.03 27.06
CA LEU A 472 20.67 4.21 26.88
C LEU A 472 19.52 3.93 25.90
N LEU A 473 18.33 4.42 26.25
CA LEU A 473 17.14 4.39 25.43
C LEU A 473 16.71 5.82 25.15
N VAL A 474 16.76 6.26 23.88
CA VAL A 474 16.13 7.53 23.48
C VAL A 474 14.73 7.26 22.97
N THR A 475 13.77 8.09 23.37
CA THR A 475 12.38 8.03 22.88
C THR A 475 11.83 9.42 22.67
N ARG A 476 10.80 9.51 21.82
CA ARG A 476 10.00 10.71 21.63
C ARG A 476 8.78 10.73 22.55
N ASN A 477 8.60 11.83 23.27
CA ASN A 477 7.39 12.04 24.08
C ASN A 477 6.23 12.66 23.26
N SER A 478 5.07 12.86 23.88
CA SER A 478 3.87 13.44 23.24
C SER A 478 4.02 14.90 22.74
N ARG A 479 5.14 15.55 23.01
CA ARG A 479 5.47 16.91 22.56
C ARG A 479 6.65 16.92 21.57
N ASP A 480 6.98 15.77 20.98
CA ASP A 480 8.11 15.59 20.08
C ASP A 480 9.50 15.89 20.69
N HIS A 481 9.62 15.90 22.02
CA HIS A 481 10.93 16.01 22.68
C HIS A 481 11.60 14.64 22.78
N LEU A 482 12.93 14.64 22.69
CA LEU A 482 13.73 13.44 22.91
C LEU A 482 14.05 13.31 24.40
N VAL A 483 13.70 12.18 24.97
CA VAL A 483 14.01 11.82 26.35
C VAL A 483 14.97 10.65 26.32
N ILE A 484 16.13 10.81 26.96
CA ILE A 484 17.14 9.78 27.07
C ILE A 484 17.06 9.16 28.45
N TYR A 485 16.72 7.88 28.49
CA TYR A 485 16.68 7.06 29.69
C TYR A 485 17.95 6.24 29.79
N ARG A 486 18.53 6.16 30.99
CA ARG A 486 19.56 5.16 31.31
C ARG A 486 18.87 3.93 31.87
N LEU A 487 19.10 2.77 31.25
CA LEU A 487 18.57 1.50 31.74
C LEU A 487 19.28 1.12 33.05
N VAL A 488 18.52 0.72 34.09
CA VAL A 488 19.13 0.17 35.33
C VAL A 488 19.80 -1.16 35.04
N THR A 489 19.17 -1.95 34.19
CA THR A 489 19.65 -3.26 33.76
C THR A 489 20.09 -3.13 32.30
N PRO A 490 21.40 -3.24 31.98
CA PRO A 490 21.87 -3.18 30.60
C PRO A 490 21.18 -4.23 29.74
N TYR A 491 20.97 -3.92 28.46
CA TYR A 491 20.26 -4.81 27.53
C TYR A 491 20.78 -6.24 27.55
N GLN A 492 22.10 -6.45 27.62
CA GLN A 492 22.71 -7.78 27.62
C GLN A 492 22.27 -8.63 28.83
N THR A 493 21.98 -7.98 29.97
CA THR A 493 21.47 -8.66 31.17
C THR A 493 19.98 -8.97 31.03
N LEU A 494 19.19 -8.10 30.40
CA LEU A 494 17.77 -8.35 30.10
C LEU A 494 17.61 -9.51 29.09
N ALA A 495 18.38 -9.48 28.00
CA ALA A 495 18.37 -10.52 26.98
C ALA A 495 18.84 -11.89 27.54
N GLY A 496 19.77 -11.89 28.50
CA GLY A 496 20.22 -13.11 29.18
C GLY A 496 19.31 -13.60 30.30
N ASN A 497 18.33 -12.80 30.76
CA ASN A 497 17.41 -13.15 31.82
C ASN A 497 16.03 -12.50 31.61
N PRO A 498 15.09 -13.19 30.93
CA PRO A 498 13.77 -12.62 30.60
C PRO A 498 12.88 -12.33 31.82
N THR A 499 13.31 -12.71 33.03
CA THR A 499 12.62 -12.36 34.30
C THR A 499 13.19 -11.12 34.99
N ALA A 500 14.25 -10.50 34.45
CA ALA A 500 14.81 -9.29 34.99
C ALA A 500 13.98 -8.06 34.57
N THR A 501 13.42 -7.34 35.55
CA THR A 501 12.72 -6.08 35.28
C THR A 501 13.73 -4.97 34.96
N ALA A 502 13.56 -4.28 33.83
CA ALA A 502 14.23 -3.01 33.61
C ALA A 502 13.46 -1.93 34.35
N ALA A 503 14.09 -1.27 35.32
CA ALA A 503 13.63 0.02 35.81
C ALA A 503 14.51 1.11 35.19
N PRO A 504 14.02 2.33 34.95
CA PRO A 504 14.91 3.49 34.83
C PRO A 504 15.57 3.76 36.20
N ARG A 505 16.78 4.28 36.20
CA ARG A 505 17.48 4.63 37.45
C ARG A 505 16.78 5.85 38.03
N ASP A 506 16.71 6.00 39.36
CA ASP A 506 16.09 7.16 40.04
C ASP A 506 16.77 8.52 39.71
N ASP A 507 17.74 8.54 38.79
CA ASP A 507 18.32 9.76 38.26
C ASP A 507 17.30 10.44 37.33
N GLU A 508 17.17 11.77 37.40
CA GLU A 508 16.26 12.50 36.50
C GLU A 508 16.65 12.21 35.04
N PRO A 509 15.70 11.78 34.17
CA PRO A 509 16.01 11.49 32.78
C PRO A 509 16.57 12.74 32.11
N ILE A 510 17.58 12.57 31.26
CA ILE A 510 18.14 13.67 30.49
C ILE A 510 17.13 14.00 29.40
N MET A 511 16.43 15.10 29.59
CA MET A 511 15.45 15.59 28.66
C MET A 511 16.12 16.58 27.70
N LEU A 512 16.18 16.21 26.42
CA LEU A 512 16.50 17.14 25.35
C LEU A 512 15.18 17.79 24.92
N ALA A 513 14.83 18.90 25.58
CA ALA A 513 13.54 19.54 25.45
C ALA A 513 13.62 21.04 25.18
N VAL A 514 12.55 21.53 24.52
CA VAL A 514 12.21 22.93 24.41
C VAL A 514 11.76 23.43 25.79
N PHE A 515 12.48 24.41 26.35
CA PHE A 515 11.89 25.25 27.38
C PHE A 515 11.03 26.32 26.67
N PRO A 516 9.69 26.34 26.86
CA PRO A 516 8.92 27.51 26.46
C PRO A 516 9.41 28.71 27.27
N THR A 517 9.62 29.83 26.58
CA THR A 517 9.90 31.13 27.22
C THR A 517 8.78 31.40 28.26
N PRO A 518 9.10 31.79 29.50
CA PRO A 518 8.14 31.72 30.61
C PRO A 518 7.01 32.74 30.46
N THR A 519 5.81 32.28 30.09
CA THR A 519 4.56 32.98 30.43
C THR A 519 4.12 32.62 31.85
N GLN A 520 3.60 33.61 32.60
CA GLN A 520 3.28 33.53 34.04
C GLN A 520 2.53 32.24 34.46
N PRO A 521 2.84 31.69 35.65
CA PRO A 521 2.18 30.48 36.13
C PRO A 521 0.75 30.79 36.60
N PHE A 522 -0.21 29.96 36.20
CA PHE A 522 -1.50 29.84 36.88
C PHE A 522 -1.40 28.83 38.02
N ASP A 523 -1.92 29.23 39.19
CA ASP A 523 -1.98 28.45 40.42
C ASP A 523 -2.76 27.13 40.25
N ARG A 524 -2.22 26.06 40.86
CA ARG A 524 -2.88 24.77 41.01
C ARG A 524 -4.00 24.84 42.05
N VAL A 525 -5.18 24.34 41.72
CA VAL A 525 -6.17 23.86 42.71
C VAL A 525 -6.34 22.36 42.53
N GLY A 526 -5.98 21.63 43.57
CA GLY A 526 -6.10 20.18 43.66
C GLY A 526 -7.54 19.72 43.86
N GLY A 527 -7.83 18.54 43.32
CA GLY A 527 -9.00 17.74 43.63
C GLY A 527 -8.65 16.25 43.58
N PRO A 528 -9.22 15.42 44.49
CA PRO A 528 -8.92 13.99 44.59
C PRO A 528 -9.47 13.22 43.37
N ARG A 529 -8.62 12.37 42.78
CA ARG A 529 -9.01 11.46 41.69
C ARG A 529 -9.88 10.32 42.24
N PRO A 530 -11.02 9.96 41.61
CA PRO A 530 -11.79 8.78 41.99
C PRO A 530 -11.04 7.52 41.55
N THR A 531 -10.98 6.56 42.46
CA THR A 531 -10.45 5.22 42.29
C THR A 531 -11.33 4.35 41.39
N LEU A 532 -10.67 3.65 40.46
CA LEU A 532 -10.98 2.32 39.94
C LEU A 532 -12.46 2.09 39.56
N THR A 533 -12.80 2.43 38.31
CA THR A 533 -13.91 1.79 37.61
C THR A 533 -13.57 0.30 37.45
N PRO A 534 -14.46 -0.63 37.82
CA PRO A 534 -14.21 -2.05 37.63
C PRO A 534 -14.00 -2.33 36.14
N THR A 535 -12.88 -2.95 35.79
CA THR A 535 -12.63 -3.51 34.47
C THR A 535 -13.62 -4.66 34.28
N ILE A 536 -14.84 -4.33 33.87
CA ILE A 536 -15.73 -5.30 33.26
C ILE A 536 -15.03 -5.62 31.94
N THR A 537 -14.30 -6.73 31.87
CA THR A 537 -13.88 -7.31 30.59
C THR A 537 -15.19 -7.56 29.85
N PRO A 538 -15.57 -6.76 28.84
CA PRO A 538 -16.78 -7.03 28.10
C PRO A 538 -16.48 -8.34 27.40
N THR A 539 -17.13 -9.41 27.86
CA THR A 539 -17.19 -10.64 27.09
C THR A 539 -17.76 -10.20 25.76
N SER A 540 -17.01 -10.42 24.66
CA SER A 540 -17.55 -10.14 23.33
C SER A 540 -18.96 -10.76 23.28
N PRO A 541 -19.96 -10.07 22.70
CA PRO A 541 -21.25 -10.69 22.42
C PRO A 541 -20.94 -12.07 21.85
N PRO A 542 -21.51 -13.15 22.41
CA PRO A 542 -21.31 -14.47 21.83
C PRO A 542 -21.62 -14.34 20.33
N ARG A 543 -20.81 -14.98 19.48
CA ARG A 543 -21.11 -15.02 18.05
C ARG A 543 -22.60 -15.31 17.90
N PRO A 544 -23.35 -14.50 17.14
CA PRO A 544 -24.79 -14.70 16.99
C PRO A 544 -25.06 -16.17 16.71
N VAL A 545 -25.86 -16.80 17.57
CA VAL A 545 -26.14 -18.23 17.45
C VAL A 545 -27.20 -18.38 16.36
N ASP A 546 -26.88 -19.18 15.33
CA ASP A 546 -27.68 -19.62 14.16
C ASP A 546 -29.20 -19.38 14.18
N VAL A 547 -29.66 -18.13 14.12
CA VAL A 547 -31.07 -17.85 13.82
C VAL A 547 -31.09 -16.88 12.65
N ILE A 548 -31.21 -17.48 11.46
CA ILE A 548 -31.48 -16.74 10.23
C ILE A 548 -32.99 -16.54 10.17
N ASP A 549 -33.45 -15.34 10.49
CA ASP A 549 -34.88 -14.99 10.63
C ASP A 549 -35.53 -14.61 9.28
N GLN A 550 -34.77 -14.72 8.19
CA GLN A 550 -35.30 -14.53 6.85
C GLN A 550 -36.11 -15.78 6.44
N PRO A 551 -37.40 -15.62 6.09
CA PRO A 551 -38.34 -16.74 5.95
C PRO A 551 -37.98 -17.73 4.84
N ARG A 552 -37.17 -17.33 3.87
CA ARG A 552 -36.75 -18.13 2.72
C ARG A 552 -35.23 -18.17 2.56
N TYR A 553 -34.48 -17.94 3.65
CA TYR A 553 -33.04 -18.00 3.57
C TYR A 553 -32.52 -19.38 3.14
N GLY A 554 -31.51 -19.39 2.29
CA GLY A 554 -30.92 -20.61 1.72
C GLY A 554 -31.79 -21.27 0.64
N GLU A 555 -33.02 -20.77 0.42
CA GLU A 555 -33.81 -21.16 -0.74
C GLU A 555 -33.25 -20.51 -2.01
N ILE A 556 -33.01 -21.34 -3.01
CA ILE A 556 -32.58 -20.91 -4.33
C ILE A 556 -33.70 -21.24 -5.31
N GLU A 557 -34.21 -20.22 -6.00
CA GLU A 557 -35.19 -20.35 -7.07
C GLU A 557 -34.50 -20.06 -8.42
N GLU A 558 -34.42 -21.06 -9.29
CA GLU A 558 -33.91 -20.86 -10.64
C GLU A 558 -35.04 -20.44 -11.58
N VAL A 559 -34.89 -19.29 -12.22
CA VAL A 559 -35.86 -18.70 -13.13
C VAL A 559 -35.26 -18.68 -14.53
N CYS A 560 -35.62 -19.67 -15.35
CA CYS A 560 -35.18 -19.80 -16.74
C CYS A 560 -36.42 -19.68 -17.64
N GLY A 561 -37.00 -18.47 -17.66
CA GLY A 561 -38.37 -18.21 -18.13
C GLY A 561 -38.57 -18.30 -19.64
N SER A 562 -37.50 -18.25 -20.44
CA SER A 562 -37.58 -18.44 -21.88
C SER A 562 -36.31 -19.13 -22.39
N ASP A 563 -36.48 -19.99 -23.40
CA ASP A 563 -35.38 -20.62 -24.14
C ASP A 563 -34.88 -19.73 -25.30
N ALA A 564 -35.56 -18.60 -25.53
CA ALA A 564 -35.31 -17.68 -26.63
C ALA A 564 -35.10 -16.25 -26.14
N LEU A 565 -34.19 -15.55 -26.82
CA LEU A 565 -33.99 -14.11 -26.70
C LEU A 565 -35.09 -13.41 -27.52
N TYR A 566 -35.86 -12.53 -26.88
CA TYR A 566 -36.87 -11.71 -27.56
C TYR A 566 -36.23 -10.46 -28.16
N ASP A 567 -36.83 -9.91 -29.20
CA ASP A 567 -36.41 -8.66 -29.84
C ASP A 567 -37.37 -7.55 -29.42
N ILE A 568 -36.89 -6.33 -29.16
CA ILE A 568 -37.75 -5.20 -28.76
C ILE A 568 -38.86 -4.86 -29.76
N SER A 569 -38.71 -5.23 -31.04
CA SER A 569 -39.76 -5.12 -32.06
C SER A 569 -40.83 -6.22 -31.97
N ASN A 570 -40.57 -7.28 -31.22
CA ASN A 570 -41.49 -8.38 -30.91
C ASN A 570 -41.25 -8.88 -29.46
N PRO A 571 -41.50 -8.03 -28.45
CA PRO A 571 -41.21 -8.35 -27.06
C PRO A 571 -42.22 -9.36 -26.51
N PRO A 572 -41.95 -10.01 -25.36
CA PRO A 572 -42.91 -10.93 -24.77
C PRO A 572 -44.21 -10.19 -24.35
N PRO A 573 -45.38 -10.87 -24.28
CA PRO A 573 -46.67 -10.21 -24.06
C PRO A 573 -46.80 -9.42 -22.75
N ASP A 574 -45.97 -9.72 -21.78
CA ASP A 574 -45.86 -9.13 -20.45
C ASP A 574 -44.73 -8.11 -20.31
N TYR A 575 -44.01 -7.81 -21.40
CA TYR A 575 -42.99 -6.77 -21.44
C TYR A 575 -43.61 -5.39 -21.21
N ALA A 576 -43.19 -4.73 -20.14
CA ALA A 576 -43.68 -3.43 -19.72
C ALA A 576 -42.55 -2.54 -19.18
N ALA A 577 -41.31 -2.74 -19.66
CA ALA A 577 -40.18 -1.92 -19.27
C ALA A 577 -40.43 -0.46 -19.71
N SER A 578 -40.25 0.47 -18.77
CA SER A 578 -40.46 1.91 -18.97
C SER A 578 -39.21 2.71 -18.65
N GLY A 579 -39.26 4.00 -18.99
CA GLY A 579 -38.16 4.93 -18.75
C GLY A 579 -37.10 4.87 -19.84
N ALA A 580 -35.99 5.54 -19.59
CA ALA A 580 -34.94 5.73 -20.58
C ALA A 580 -33.55 5.38 -20.04
N LEU A 581 -32.76 4.73 -20.87
CA LEU A 581 -31.35 4.44 -20.64
C LEU A 581 -30.52 5.59 -21.22
N LEU A 582 -29.60 6.14 -20.43
CA LEU A 582 -28.57 7.04 -20.93
C LEU A 582 -27.38 6.19 -21.36
N VAL A 583 -27.00 6.30 -22.64
CA VAL A 583 -26.09 5.37 -23.30
C VAL A 583 -25.09 6.07 -24.21
N THR A 584 -24.00 5.38 -24.56
CA THR A 584 -23.16 5.70 -25.71
C THR A 584 -23.50 4.75 -26.85
N VAL A 585 -23.61 5.27 -28.08
CA VAL A 585 -23.88 4.48 -29.29
C VAL A 585 -22.61 4.47 -30.15
N GLN A 586 -22.21 3.31 -30.66
CA GLN A 586 -20.88 3.15 -31.29
C GLN A 586 -20.65 4.10 -32.47
N ASP A 587 -21.66 4.28 -33.32
CA ASP A 587 -21.58 5.08 -34.55
C ASP A 587 -21.80 6.58 -34.28
N TYR A 588 -22.24 6.94 -33.08
CA TYR A 588 -22.56 8.30 -32.67
C TYR A 588 -21.80 8.60 -31.38
N GLY A 589 -20.56 9.09 -31.48
CA GLY A 589 -19.65 9.31 -30.33
C GLY A 589 -20.10 10.36 -29.28
N GLY A 590 -21.39 10.69 -29.23
CA GLY A 590 -22.06 11.48 -28.20
C GLY A 590 -22.99 10.62 -27.32
N LEU A 591 -23.48 11.23 -26.24
CA LEU A 591 -24.47 10.60 -25.36
C LEU A 591 -25.83 10.54 -26.07
N SER A 592 -26.54 9.43 -25.90
CA SER A 592 -27.87 9.21 -26.44
C SER A 592 -28.83 8.79 -25.34
N VAL A 593 -30.10 9.11 -25.55
CA VAL A 593 -31.22 8.61 -24.76
C VAL A 593 -31.83 7.44 -25.53
N PHE A 594 -31.98 6.30 -24.87
CA PHE A 594 -32.59 5.09 -25.43
C PHE A 594 -33.87 4.77 -24.66
N ASP A 595 -35.01 4.73 -25.36
CA ASP A 595 -36.32 4.44 -24.81
C ASP A 595 -36.49 2.92 -24.65
N ALA A 596 -36.55 2.47 -23.40
CA ALA A 596 -36.63 1.04 -23.09
C ALA A 596 -37.97 0.42 -23.52
N THR A 597 -39.02 1.21 -23.78
CA THR A 597 -40.34 0.68 -24.15
C THR A 597 -40.41 0.25 -25.62
N ASN A 598 -39.70 0.94 -26.51
CA ASN A 598 -39.82 0.71 -27.96
C ASN A 598 -38.49 0.49 -28.69
N GLY A 599 -37.35 0.71 -28.03
CA GLY A 599 -36.03 0.54 -28.63
C GLY A 599 -35.54 1.73 -29.45
N ASP A 600 -36.29 2.83 -29.50
CA ASP A 600 -35.87 4.05 -30.20
C ASP A 600 -34.78 4.76 -29.39
N TYR A 601 -33.83 5.38 -30.08
CA TYR A 601 -32.85 6.25 -29.45
C TYR A 601 -32.63 7.54 -30.23
N TYR A 602 -32.20 8.57 -29.52
CA TYR A 602 -31.80 9.83 -30.10
C TYR A 602 -30.61 10.40 -29.35
N ALA A 603 -29.74 11.09 -30.07
CA ALA A 603 -28.65 11.82 -29.46
C ALA A 603 -29.19 13.04 -28.70
N ASP A 604 -28.69 13.27 -27.49
CA ASP A 604 -29.02 14.47 -26.71
C ASP A 604 -27.72 15.12 -26.21
N GLU A 605 -27.35 16.23 -26.87
CA GLU A 605 -26.17 17.03 -26.52
C GLU A 605 -26.37 17.82 -25.22
N LEU A 606 -27.59 17.88 -24.67
CA LEU A 606 -27.88 18.51 -23.39
C LEU A 606 -27.62 17.58 -22.21
N LEU A 607 -27.30 16.31 -22.45
CA LEU A 607 -26.91 15.38 -21.40
C LEU A 607 -25.58 15.84 -20.77
N PRO A 608 -25.47 15.86 -19.43
CA PRO A 608 -24.27 16.33 -18.76
C PRO A 608 -23.02 15.54 -19.16
N GLY A 609 -21.96 16.28 -19.51
CA GLY A 609 -20.72 15.71 -20.04
C GLY A 609 -19.99 14.76 -19.09
N CYS A 610 -20.26 14.84 -17.77
CA CYS A 610 -19.70 13.93 -16.77
C CYS A 610 -20.08 12.47 -17.05
N ILE A 611 -21.22 12.22 -17.70
CA ILE A 611 -21.73 10.88 -17.95
C ILE A 611 -20.72 10.15 -18.84
N ARG A 612 -20.29 10.81 -19.92
CA ARG A 612 -19.27 10.28 -20.84
C ARG A 612 -17.91 10.08 -20.18
N GLN A 613 -17.57 10.90 -19.19
CA GLN A 613 -16.28 10.83 -18.49
C GLN A 613 -16.26 9.81 -17.35
N GLY A 614 -17.41 9.23 -17.00
CA GLY A 614 -17.55 8.38 -15.81
C GLY A 614 -17.32 9.14 -14.50
N SER A 615 -17.53 10.47 -14.51
CA SER A 615 -17.24 11.35 -13.37
C SER A 615 -18.49 11.87 -12.64
N CYS A 616 -19.70 11.44 -13.05
CA CYS A 616 -20.90 11.73 -12.28
C CYS A 616 -21.02 10.78 -11.09
N ASP A 617 -21.43 11.31 -9.94
CA ASP A 617 -21.85 10.52 -8.79
C ASP A 617 -23.38 10.59 -8.66
N PHE A 618 -24.05 9.44 -8.70
CA PHE A 618 -25.51 9.34 -8.73
C PHE A 618 -26.08 9.14 -7.32
N SER A 619 -27.24 9.74 -7.07
CA SER A 619 -28.04 9.42 -5.88
C SER A 619 -28.43 7.95 -5.88
N PHE A 620 -28.79 7.41 -4.71
CA PHE A 620 -29.10 5.99 -4.57
C PHE A 620 -30.30 5.57 -5.43
N ASP A 621 -31.35 6.39 -5.46
CA ASP A 621 -32.51 6.22 -6.35
C ASP A 621 -32.20 6.53 -7.83
N ARG A 622 -30.98 6.98 -8.14
CA ARG A 622 -30.49 7.42 -9.44
C ARG A 622 -31.37 8.49 -10.10
N GLU A 623 -32.14 9.20 -9.30
CA GLU A 623 -32.98 10.31 -9.73
C GLU A 623 -32.19 11.61 -9.90
N TRP A 624 -31.05 11.72 -9.24
CA TRP A 624 -30.18 12.90 -9.21
C TRP A 624 -28.72 12.49 -9.38
N MET A 625 -27.90 13.44 -9.79
CA MET A 625 -26.45 13.27 -9.84
C MET A 625 -25.73 14.57 -9.52
N VAL A 626 -24.49 14.43 -9.05
CA VAL A 626 -23.58 15.52 -8.74
C VAL A 626 -22.33 15.36 -9.59
N TRP A 627 -21.82 16.47 -10.09
CA TRP A 627 -20.66 16.50 -10.97
C TRP A 627 -19.99 17.86 -10.96
N ILE A 628 -18.80 17.94 -11.55
CA ILE A 628 -18.04 19.19 -11.66
C ILE A 628 -18.08 19.67 -13.11
N HIS A 629 -18.61 20.87 -13.35
CA HIS A 629 -18.70 21.51 -14.66
C HIS A 629 -18.01 22.86 -14.69
N ASP A 630 -16.96 23.01 -15.50
CA ASP A 630 -16.17 24.25 -15.57
C ASP A 630 -15.73 24.76 -14.19
N GLY A 631 -15.34 23.81 -13.32
CA GLY A 631 -14.95 24.07 -11.93
C GLY A 631 -16.11 24.39 -10.99
N ASN A 632 -17.37 24.29 -11.42
CA ASN A 632 -18.54 24.47 -10.55
C ASN A 632 -19.03 23.10 -10.05
N LEU A 633 -19.45 22.99 -8.79
CA LEU A 633 -20.15 21.81 -8.31
C LEU A 633 -21.63 21.92 -8.69
N VAL A 634 -22.10 21.00 -9.51
CA VAL A 634 -23.44 21.01 -10.10
C VAL A 634 -24.22 19.79 -9.67
N VAL A 635 -25.48 19.98 -9.26
CA VAL A 635 -26.45 18.90 -9.08
C VAL A 635 -27.55 19.04 -10.11
N SER A 636 -27.92 17.94 -10.78
CA SER A 636 -28.98 17.92 -11.78
C SER A 636 -29.68 16.57 -11.82
N ARG A 637 -30.80 16.49 -12.53
CA ARG A 637 -31.33 15.21 -13.00
C ARG A 637 -30.35 14.59 -14.03
N PRO A 638 -30.32 13.26 -14.21
CA PRO A 638 -29.46 12.61 -15.19
C PRO A 638 -29.67 13.08 -16.63
N ASP A 639 -30.90 13.50 -16.98
CA ASP A 639 -31.22 14.07 -18.30
C ASP A 639 -30.68 15.50 -18.48
N GLY A 640 -30.03 16.08 -17.47
CA GLY A 640 -29.56 17.47 -17.45
C GLY A 640 -30.65 18.49 -17.06
N SER A 641 -31.88 18.04 -16.78
CA SER A 641 -32.91 18.95 -16.29
C SER A 641 -32.68 19.32 -14.81
N GLN A 642 -33.31 20.42 -14.39
CA GLN A 642 -33.26 20.90 -13.00
C GLN A 642 -31.84 21.13 -12.46
N GLU A 643 -30.92 21.54 -13.35
CA GLU A 643 -29.56 21.88 -12.98
C GLU A 643 -29.51 23.00 -11.93
N ARG A 644 -28.71 22.78 -10.89
CA ARG A 644 -28.44 23.75 -9.83
C ARG A 644 -26.94 23.73 -9.52
N VAL A 645 -26.32 24.90 -9.63
CA VAL A 645 -24.94 25.11 -9.19
C VAL A 645 -24.93 25.29 -7.68
N LEU A 646 -24.22 24.41 -6.97
CA LEU A 646 -24.04 24.47 -5.51
C LEU A 646 -22.84 25.32 -5.12
N PHE A 647 -21.75 25.24 -5.90
CA PHE A 647 -20.53 26.03 -5.70
C PHE A 647 -20.01 26.54 -7.03
N LEU A 648 -19.54 27.79 -7.05
CA LEU A 648 -18.91 28.37 -8.22
C LEU A 648 -17.41 28.09 -8.19
N ALA A 649 -16.78 27.96 -9.35
CA ALA A 649 -15.32 27.77 -9.48
C ALA A 649 -14.51 28.86 -8.77
N ARG A 650 -15.03 30.09 -8.74
CA ARG A 650 -14.38 31.22 -8.04
C ARG A 650 -14.38 31.09 -6.51
N ASP A 651 -15.15 30.16 -5.96
CA ASP A 651 -15.26 29.88 -4.53
C ASP A 651 -14.27 28.76 -4.11
N GLU A 652 -13.21 28.51 -4.89
CA GLU A 652 -12.17 27.48 -4.64
C GLU A 652 -11.63 27.44 -3.21
N VAL A 653 -11.56 28.59 -2.53
CA VAL A 653 -11.11 28.69 -1.13
C VAL A 653 -12.01 27.90 -0.17
N TYR A 654 -13.27 27.66 -0.56
CA TYR A 654 -14.29 26.97 0.24
C TYR A 654 -14.79 25.69 -0.45
N TRP A 655 -13.96 25.07 -1.30
CA TRP A 655 -14.37 23.91 -2.07
C TRP A 655 -14.87 22.78 -1.15
N PRO A 656 -16.04 22.18 -1.44
CA PRO A 656 -16.59 21.15 -0.58
C PRO A 656 -15.72 19.89 -0.59
N SER A 657 -15.68 19.23 0.56
CA SER A 657 -15.04 17.94 0.81
C SER A 657 -16.06 16.97 1.39
N ASP A 658 -15.76 15.67 1.37
CA ASP A 658 -16.64 14.61 1.87
C ASP A 658 -18.04 14.60 1.22
N LEU A 659 -18.10 14.86 -0.10
CA LEU A 659 -19.34 14.76 -0.86
C LEU A 659 -19.84 13.32 -0.88
N ARG A 660 -21.10 13.11 -0.49
CA ARG A 660 -21.75 11.80 -0.53
C ARG A 660 -23.26 11.91 -0.60
N TRP A 661 -23.88 10.97 -1.30
CA TRP A 661 -25.34 10.82 -1.29
C TRP A 661 -25.83 10.13 -0.02
N ILE A 662 -26.78 10.78 0.64
CA ILE A 662 -27.62 10.24 1.69
C ILE A 662 -28.95 9.82 1.06
N PRO A 663 -29.33 8.53 1.14
CA PRO A 663 -30.55 8.05 0.52
C PRO A 663 -31.83 8.78 0.99
N PRO A 664 -32.81 8.96 0.10
CA PRO A 664 -32.78 8.53 -1.31
C PRO A 664 -31.91 9.43 -2.21
N HIS A 665 -31.92 10.75 -1.98
CA HIS A 665 -31.25 11.74 -2.84
C HIS A 665 -30.78 13.02 -2.13
N THR A 666 -30.50 12.99 -0.83
CA THR A 666 -29.95 14.16 -0.12
C THR A 666 -28.43 14.17 -0.27
N LEU A 667 -27.84 15.18 -0.90
CA LEU A 667 -26.39 15.32 -0.99
C LEU A 667 -25.85 15.92 0.32
N GLU A 668 -24.94 15.22 1.00
CA GLU A 668 -24.18 15.77 2.13
C GLU A 668 -22.77 16.12 1.70
N TYR A 669 -22.29 17.29 2.13
CA TYR A 669 -20.92 17.71 1.92
C TYR A 669 -20.48 18.64 3.05
N SER A 670 -19.17 18.73 3.26
CA SER A 670 -18.57 19.63 4.24
C SER A 670 -17.75 20.72 3.56
N PHE A 671 -17.72 21.92 4.12
CA PHE A 671 -16.97 23.05 3.57
C PHE A 671 -16.52 23.96 4.71
N GLU A 672 -15.46 24.72 4.51
CA GLU A 672 -14.99 25.71 5.48
C GLU A 672 -15.57 27.08 5.14
N THR A 673 -15.94 27.89 6.14
CA THR A 673 -16.41 29.25 5.91
C THR A 673 -16.12 30.15 7.10
N TYR A 674 -16.18 31.47 6.92
CA TYR A 674 -15.99 32.43 7.99
C TYR A 674 -17.34 32.84 8.58
N VAL A 675 -17.56 32.55 9.86
CA VAL A 675 -18.73 32.98 10.62
C VAL A 675 -18.44 34.35 11.24
N PRO A 676 -19.35 35.36 11.21
CA PRO A 676 -19.07 36.75 11.60
C PRO A 676 -18.46 37.05 12.99
N ASP A 677 -18.22 36.06 13.85
CA ASP A 677 -17.66 36.23 15.19
C ASP A 677 -16.47 35.28 15.49
N GLU A 678 -16.07 34.43 14.53
CA GLU A 678 -14.91 33.54 14.66
C GLU A 678 -13.76 34.03 13.77
N ARG A 679 -12.54 34.09 14.35
CA ARG A 679 -11.34 34.52 13.59
C ARG A 679 -10.85 33.44 12.64
N ASP A 680 -11.10 32.18 12.97
CA ASP A 680 -10.66 31.02 12.22
C ASP A 680 -11.83 30.51 11.37
N PRO A 681 -11.57 29.96 10.16
CA PRO A 681 -12.61 29.33 9.36
C PRO A 681 -13.22 28.16 10.14
N VAL A 682 -14.55 28.08 10.12
CA VAL A 682 -15.31 27.01 10.75
C VAL A 682 -15.70 26.03 9.66
N ARG A 683 -15.40 24.75 9.89
CA ARG A 683 -15.94 23.67 9.06
C ARG A 683 -17.43 23.53 9.34
N LEU A 684 -18.25 23.47 8.31
CA LEU A 684 -19.70 23.22 8.37
C LEU A 684 -20.05 22.02 7.48
N VAL A 685 -21.21 21.42 7.73
CA VAL A 685 -21.79 20.32 6.97
C VAL A 685 -23.13 20.79 6.42
N GLN A 686 -23.28 20.71 5.09
CA GLN A 686 -24.55 20.98 4.41
C GLN A 686 -25.19 19.65 4.04
N GLN A 687 -26.50 19.58 4.25
CA GLN A 687 -27.36 18.57 3.62
C GLN A 687 -28.23 19.30 2.60
N PHE A 688 -28.14 18.90 1.34
CA PHE A 688 -28.84 19.52 0.23
C PHE A 688 -29.75 18.49 -0.42
N ASP A 689 -31.06 18.70 -0.28
CA ASP A 689 -32.07 17.94 -1.00
C ASP A 689 -32.38 18.68 -2.32
N PRO A 690 -32.00 18.13 -3.49
CA PRO A 690 -32.24 18.76 -4.78
C PRO A 690 -33.72 18.81 -5.18
N ALA A 691 -34.56 17.93 -4.62
CA ALA A 691 -36.01 17.98 -4.83
C ALA A 691 -36.68 19.10 -4.02
N SER A 692 -36.06 19.50 -2.90
CA SER A 692 -36.50 20.65 -2.10
C SER A 692 -36.11 21.98 -2.77
N PRO A 693 -37.00 22.98 -2.83
CA PRO A 693 -36.61 24.34 -3.23
C PRO A 693 -35.87 25.09 -2.11
N VAL A 694 -35.80 24.53 -0.91
CA VAL A 694 -35.18 25.14 0.27
C VAL A 694 -33.88 24.41 0.59
N THR A 695 -32.77 25.14 0.57
CA THR A 695 -31.50 24.70 1.15
C THR A 695 -31.54 24.95 2.65
N PRO A 696 -31.49 23.92 3.51
CA PRO A 696 -31.45 24.12 4.95
C PRO A 696 -30.15 24.84 5.36
N GLU A 697 -30.13 25.46 6.54
CA GLU A 697 -28.90 26.09 7.03
C GLU A 697 -27.80 25.03 7.28
N PRO A 698 -26.53 25.32 6.96
CA PRO A 698 -25.42 24.44 7.28
C PRO A 698 -25.32 24.19 8.79
N LEU A 699 -25.00 22.95 9.16
CA LEU A 699 -24.83 22.54 10.55
C LEU A 699 -23.33 22.47 10.90
N PRO A 700 -22.92 22.73 12.15
CA PRO A 700 -21.56 22.40 12.56
C PRO A 700 -21.33 20.89 12.41
N PRO A 701 -20.08 20.47 12.12
CA PRO A 701 -19.74 19.05 12.03
C PRO A 701 -20.11 18.39 13.34
N LEU A 702 -20.68 17.20 13.22
CA LEU A 702 -21.07 16.44 14.39
C LEU A 702 -19.83 16.24 15.28
N PRO A 703 -19.96 16.49 16.60
CA PRO A 703 -18.82 16.42 17.50
C PRO A 703 -18.16 15.04 17.39
N SER A 704 -16.83 15.02 17.52
CA SER A 704 -16.09 13.76 17.54
C SER A 704 -16.70 12.81 18.57
N VAL A 705 -17.07 11.62 18.12
CA VAL A 705 -17.61 10.59 18.99
C VAL A 705 -16.49 10.19 19.96
N ARG A 706 -16.81 10.08 21.25
CA ARG A 706 -15.89 9.56 22.27
C ARG A 706 -16.56 8.41 23.00
N VAL A 707 -15.97 7.23 22.93
CA VAL A 707 -16.40 6.07 23.72
C VAL A 707 -15.51 5.99 24.95
N ASN A 708 -16.07 6.20 26.14
CA ASN A 708 -15.34 6.20 27.42
C ASN A 708 -14.12 7.15 27.42
N GLU A 709 -14.29 8.36 26.88
CA GLU A 709 -13.22 9.38 26.73
C GLU A 709 -12.07 9.01 25.78
N LEU A 710 -12.07 7.81 25.20
CA LEU A 710 -11.06 7.36 24.25
C LEU A 710 -11.26 8.04 22.89
N ARG A 711 -10.13 8.28 22.20
CA ARG A 711 -10.13 8.70 20.80
C ARG A 711 -10.83 7.61 19.98
N THR A 712 -11.91 8.00 19.32
CA THR A 712 -12.75 7.08 18.55
C THR A 712 -12.81 7.57 17.12
N GLU A 713 -12.62 6.66 16.18
CA GLU A 713 -12.70 6.89 14.74
C GLU A 713 -14.08 6.47 14.24
N THR A 714 -14.74 7.30 13.42
CA THR A 714 -15.99 6.89 12.77
C THR A 714 -15.65 6.15 11.49
N LEU A 715 -16.09 4.90 11.37
CA LEU A 715 -15.87 4.06 10.20
C LEU A 715 -16.96 4.24 9.16
N SER A 716 -18.22 4.25 9.61
CA SER A 716 -19.36 4.43 8.73
C SER A 716 -20.53 5.05 9.49
N ALA A 717 -21.37 5.78 8.77
CA ALA A 717 -22.59 6.37 9.29
C ALA A 717 -23.79 5.71 8.60
N GLN A 718 -24.87 5.51 9.35
CA GLN A 718 -26.12 4.97 8.82
C GLN A 718 -26.64 5.86 7.68
N PRO A 719 -26.90 5.29 6.49
CA PRO A 719 -27.53 5.99 5.39
C PRO A 719 -28.89 6.60 5.76
N GLY A 720 -29.39 7.52 4.93
CA GLY A 720 -30.64 8.23 5.20
C GLY A 720 -30.54 9.26 6.33
N GLY A 721 -29.33 9.59 6.77
CA GLY A 721 -29.11 10.46 7.92
C GLY A 721 -29.57 9.79 9.22
N GLY A 722 -29.58 8.46 9.29
CA GLY A 722 -29.97 7.71 10.47
C GLY A 722 -29.10 8.04 11.70
N PRO A 723 -29.59 7.76 12.92
CA PRO A 723 -28.88 8.12 14.15
C PRO A 723 -27.63 7.27 14.39
N LEU A 724 -27.47 6.12 13.74
CA LEU A 724 -26.42 5.18 14.10
C LEU A 724 -25.09 5.47 13.37
N ARG A 725 -23.98 5.24 14.08
CA ARG A 725 -22.62 5.30 13.55
C ARG A 725 -21.84 4.09 14.01
N LEU A 726 -21.17 3.42 13.08
CA LEU A 726 -20.15 2.44 13.43
C LEU A 726 -18.84 3.18 13.67
N VAL A 727 -18.28 2.98 14.85
CA VAL A 727 -17.05 3.64 15.28
C VAL A 727 -16.08 2.62 15.85
N ARG A 728 -14.78 2.91 15.84
CA ARG A 728 -13.75 2.05 16.45
C ARG A 728 -12.80 2.80 17.38
N THR A 729 -12.27 2.08 18.36
CA THR A 729 -11.15 2.51 19.20
C THR A 729 -10.03 1.47 19.10
N SER A 730 -8.79 1.92 18.92
CA SER A 730 -7.62 1.02 18.95
C SER A 730 -7.30 0.56 20.38
N PHE A 731 -6.71 -0.63 20.51
CA PHE A 731 -6.11 -1.13 21.74
C PHE A 731 -4.88 -1.99 21.42
N ASN A 732 -3.88 -2.00 22.30
CA ASN A 732 -2.71 -2.87 22.13
C ASN A 732 -3.07 -4.32 22.52
N THR A 733 -2.83 -5.29 21.64
CA THR A 733 -3.04 -6.73 21.92
C THR A 733 -1.85 -7.37 22.65
N GLY A 734 -0.72 -6.67 22.76
CA GLY A 734 0.58 -7.19 23.17
C GLY A 734 1.48 -7.61 22.00
N ARG A 735 0.89 -7.84 20.81
CA ARG A 735 1.62 -8.17 19.57
C ARG A 735 1.39 -7.14 18.46
N SER A 736 0.23 -6.49 18.45
CA SER A 736 -0.23 -5.61 17.37
C SER A 736 -1.35 -4.66 17.86
N THR A 737 -1.85 -3.77 16.98
CA THR A 737 -2.95 -2.83 17.31
C THR A 737 -4.32 -3.43 17.00
N GLY A 738 -5.01 -3.99 17.98
CA GLY A 738 -6.40 -4.44 17.81
C GLY A 738 -7.41 -3.31 17.80
N TYR A 739 -8.65 -3.60 17.40
CA TYR A 739 -9.75 -2.65 17.36
C TYR A 739 -10.99 -3.16 18.10
N LYS A 740 -11.63 -2.28 18.87
CA LYS A 740 -12.98 -2.46 19.42
C LYS A 740 -13.93 -1.60 18.61
N TYR A 741 -15.03 -2.19 18.17
CA TYR A 741 -16.06 -1.57 17.35
C TYR A 741 -17.28 -1.32 18.21
N TYR A 742 -17.94 -0.19 17.97
CA TYR A 742 -19.14 0.24 18.69
C TYR A 742 -20.16 0.78 17.69
N ILE A 743 -21.45 0.62 17.99
CA ILE A 743 -22.52 1.38 17.36
C ILE A 743 -22.90 2.50 18.32
N VAL A 744 -22.86 3.73 17.82
CA VAL A 744 -23.21 4.93 18.58
C VAL A 744 -24.46 5.54 17.98
N ASP A 745 -25.47 5.71 18.81
CA ASP A 745 -26.67 6.47 18.49
C ASP A 745 -26.39 7.95 18.77
N ARG A 746 -26.31 8.74 17.69
CA ARG A 746 -26.01 10.17 17.70
C ARG A 746 -27.01 10.98 18.53
N ASP A 747 -28.28 10.61 18.47
CA ASP A 747 -29.36 11.43 19.00
C ASP A 747 -29.48 11.24 20.52
N THR A 748 -29.20 10.02 21.00
CA THR A 748 -29.25 9.67 22.42
C THR A 748 -27.87 9.64 23.10
N GLY A 749 -26.79 9.57 22.32
CA GLY A 749 -25.44 9.31 22.82
C GLY A 749 -25.23 7.87 23.32
N ALA A 750 -26.20 6.97 23.11
CA ALA A 750 -26.07 5.57 23.53
C ALA A 750 -24.96 4.87 22.74
N VAL A 751 -24.12 4.12 23.45
CA VAL A 751 -23.00 3.37 22.87
C VAL A 751 -23.21 1.88 23.13
N ASP A 752 -23.37 1.13 22.05
CA ASP A 752 -23.47 -0.33 22.08
C ASP A 752 -22.14 -0.92 21.61
N TYR A 753 -21.60 -1.87 22.38
CA TYR A 753 -20.41 -2.61 21.96
C TYR A 753 -20.77 -3.56 20.82
N PHE A 754 -20.05 -3.46 19.70
CA PHE A 754 -20.38 -4.14 18.45
C PHE A 754 -19.50 -5.38 18.21
N ALA A 755 -18.18 -5.20 18.19
CA ALA A 755 -17.23 -6.27 17.90
C ALA A 755 -15.83 -5.96 18.43
N ARG A 756 -14.92 -6.95 18.39
CA ARG A 756 -13.50 -6.78 18.68
C ARG A 756 -12.65 -7.70 17.82
N LEU A 757 -11.59 -7.16 17.23
CA LEU A 757 -10.61 -7.89 16.42
C LEU A 757 -9.20 -7.62 16.93
N ALA A 758 -8.36 -8.66 16.96
CA ALA A 758 -6.92 -8.54 17.22
C ALA A 758 -6.17 -8.37 15.88
N ALA A 759 -5.17 -7.48 15.82
CA ALA A 759 -4.53 -7.12 14.56
C ALA A 759 -3.63 -8.19 13.95
N ASP A 760 -3.36 -9.27 14.68
CA ASP A 760 -2.56 -10.41 14.20
C ASP A 760 -3.15 -11.04 12.91
N SER A 761 -4.39 -10.69 12.59
CA SER A 761 -5.10 -11.15 11.39
C SER A 761 -4.97 -10.20 10.18
N GLY A 762 -4.44 -8.99 10.31
CA GLY A 762 -4.43 -7.99 9.22
C GLY A 762 -5.83 -7.51 8.81
N ASN A 763 -6.84 -7.82 9.62
CA ASN A 763 -8.24 -7.77 9.23
C ASN A 763 -9.02 -6.72 9.99
N ASP A 764 -9.44 -5.67 9.29
CA ASP A 764 -10.51 -4.78 9.74
C ASP A 764 -11.87 -5.46 9.55
N LEU A 765 -12.87 -4.95 10.28
CA LEU A 765 -14.26 -5.35 10.07
C LEU A 765 -14.72 -4.83 8.71
N SER A 766 -14.98 -5.73 7.77
CA SER A 766 -15.58 -5.34 6.49
C SER A 766 -17.06 -5.07 6.72
N THR A 767 -17.54 -3.88 6.35
CA THR A 767 -18.92 -3.48 6.58
C THR A 767 -19.53 -2.83 5.36
N THR A 768 -20.84 -3.00 5.19
CA THR A 768 -21.62 -2.27 4.20
C THR A 768 -23.03 -2.04 4.73
N TRP A 769 -23.52 -0.82 4.63
CA TRP A 769 -24.89 -0.51 5.04
C TRP A 769 -25.87 -0.95 3.95
N HIS A 770 -27.05 -1.41 4.38
CA HIS A 770 -28.22 -1.38 3.52
C HIS A 770 -28.43 0.07 3.06
N PRO A 771 -28.75 0.33 1.78
CA PRO A 771 -28.84 1.69 1.27
C PRO A 771 -29.89 2.53 1.99
N LEU A 772 -31.03 1.95 2.38
CA LEU A 772 -32.03 2.65 3.20
C LEU A 772 -31.68 2.75 4.69
N GLY A 773 -30.50 2.28 5.09
CA GLY A 773 -30.00 2.33 6.46
C GLY A 773 -30.68 1.37 7.43
N TRP A 774 -31.54 0.44 6.99
CA TRP A 774 -32.29 -0.44 7.89
C TRP A 774 -31.45 -1.58 8.49
N ALA A 775 -30.33 -1.92 7.86
CA ALA A 775 -29.40 -2.93 8.33
C ALA A 775 -27.94 -2.56 8.06
N LEU A 776 -27.02 -3.08 8.87
CA LEU A 776 -25.58 -3.04 8.64
C LEU A 776 -25.09 -4.47 8.42
N TYR A 777 -24.58 -4.76 7.24
CA TYR A 777 -23.93 -6.02 6.94
C TYR A 777 -22.46 -5.94 7.31
N TYR A 778 -21.92 -6.98 7.93
CA TYR A 778 -20.52 -7.02 8.31
C TYR A 778 -19.95 -8.43 8.26
N ARG A 779 -18.64 -8.55 8.08
CA ARG A 779 -17.89 -9.80 8.25
C ARG A 779 -16.56 -9.55 8.95
N TYR A 780 -16.07 -10.57 9.63
CA TYR A 780 -14.72 -10.57 10.20
C TYR A 780 -13.76 -10.96 9.08
N SER A 781 -12.88 -10.05 8.66
CA SER A 781 -11.96 -10.39 7.58
C SER A 781 -11.01 -11.52 8.03
N GLY A 782 -10.58 -12.36 7.08
CA GLY A 782 -9.67 -13.50 7.23
C GLY A 782 -10.09 -14.63 8.18
N THR A 783 -11.38 -14.77 8.45
CA THR A 783 -11.91 -16.11 8.74
C THR A 783 -11.98 -16.90 7.44
N ALA A 784 -11.66 -18.20 7.47
CA ALA A 784 -11.82 -19.08 6.31
C ALA A 784 -13.29 -19.17 5.84
N SER A 785 -14.25 -18.78 6.69
CA SER A 785 -15.65 -18.65 6.31
C SER A 785 -15.91 -17.25 5.74
N ASP A 786 -16.45 -17.20 4.51
CA ASP A 786 -16.98 -15.99 3.84
C ASP A 786 -18.33 -15.56 4.45
N GLU A 787 -18.49 -15.76 5.76
CA GLU A 787 -19.73 -15.54 6.49
C GLU A 787 -19.91 -14.07 6.85
N TRP A 788 -20.97 -13.51 6.29
CA TRP A 788 -21.55 -12.24 6.64
C TRP A 788 -22.58 -12.37 7.76
N TYR A 789 -22.70 -11.28 8.49
CA TYR A 789 -23.65 -11.05 9.55
C TYR A 789 -24.45 -9.80 9.21
N VAL A 790 -25.65 -9.70 9.76
CA VAL A 790 -26.51 -8.54 9.63
C VAL A 790 -26.86 -8.01 11.01
N PHE A 791 -26.64 -6.72 11.21
CA PHE A 791 -27.10 -5.97 12.36
C PHE A 791 -28.38 -5.21 11.96
N ASP A 792 -29.50 -5.56 12.59
CA ASP A 792 -30.78 -4.89 12.40
C ASP A 792 -30.78 -3.56 13.15
N THR A 793 -30.98 -2.44 12.46
CA THR A 793 -30.91 -1.13 13.12
C THR A 793 -32.09 -0.83 14.03
N GLN A 794 -33.23 -1.50 13.81
CA GLN A 794 -34.45 -1.28 14.58
C GLN A 794 -34.46 -2.14 15.85
N THR A 795 -34.13 -3.42 15.73
CA THR A 795 -34.09 -4.34 16.90
C THR A 795 -32.74 -4.31 17.63
N ARG A 796 -31.68 -3.81 16.99
CA ARG A 796 -30.28 -3.86 17.44
C ARG A 796 -29.76 -5.30 17.62
N GLU A 797 -30.36 -6.25 16.93
CA GLU A 797 -29.96 -7.66 16.97
C GLU A 797 -28.97 -7.98 15.84
N HIS A 798 -27.98 -8.81 16.17
CA HIS A 798 -27.04 -9.38 15.22
C HIS A 798 -27.53 -10.76 14.79
N ARG A 799 -27.48 -11.06 13.50
CA ARG A 799 -27.89 -12.36 12.92
C ARG A 799 -26.85 -12.85 11.93
N LEU A 800 -26.67 -14.16 11.82
CA LEU A 800 -25.87 -14.75 10.74
C LEU A 800 -26.64 -14.58 9.42
N LEU A 801 -25.96 -14.04 8.41
CA LEU A 801 -26.49 -13.95 7.05
C LEU A 801 -25.91 -15.04 6.15
N GLY A 802 -24.74 -15.59 6.45
CA GLY A 802 -24.04 -16.51 5.55
C GLY A 802 -23.41 -15.75 4.39
N VAL A 803 -23.74 -16.03 3.14
CA VAL A 803 -23.13 -15.30 2.02
C VAL A 803 -23.95 -14.07 1.71
N LEU A 804 -23.36 -12.87 1.84
CA LEU A 804 -23.92 -11.65 1.27
C LEU A 804 -23.54 -11.61 -0.22
N PRO A 805 -24.49 -11.70 -1.15
CA PRO A 805 -24.19 -11.58 -2.57
C PRO A 805 -23.58 -10.20 -2.86
N GLY A 806 -22.66 -10.14 -3.83
CA GLY A 806 -22.07 -8.89 -4.27
C GLY A 806 -23.05 -8.01 -5.06
N GLY A 807 -22.49 -7.05 -5.78
CA GLY A 807 -23.22 -6.23 -6.75
C GLY A 807 -24.16 -5.17 -6.17
N ASP A 808 -25.13 -4.76 -7.00
CA ASP A 808 -25.84 -3.49 -6.92
C ASP A 808 -27.25 -3.63 -6.34
N TRP A 809 -27.65 -2.64 -5.54
CA TRP A 809 -28.99 -2.56 -4.96
C TRP A 809 -30.01 -2.01 -5.96
N SER A 810 -31.22 -2.56 -5.92
CA SER A 810 -32.39 -1.97 -6.57
C SER A 810 -32.72 -0.62 -5.95
N ARG A 811 -33.43 0.25 -6.68
CA ARG A 811 -33.71 1.62 -6.25
C ARG A 811 -34.56 1.70 -4.98
N ASP A 812 -35.40 0.69 -4.74
CA ASP A 812 -36.18 0.53 -3.50
C ASP A 812 -35.39 -0.18 -2.38
N GLY A 813 -34.13 -0.54 -2.63
CA GLY A 813 -33.24 -1.22 -1.69
C GLY A 813 -33.65 -2.66 -1.36
N ARG A 814 -34.67 -3.22 -2.00
CA ARG A 814 -35.16 -4.56 -1.67
C ARG A 814 -34.30 -5.67 -2.27
N TYR A 815 -33.84 -5.48 -3.50
CA TYR A 815 -33.12 -6.49 -4.25
C TYR A 815 -31.65 -6.11 -4.37
N ARG A 816 -30.78 -7.12 -4.37
CA ARG A 816 -29.37 -6.96 -4.70
C ARG A 816 -29.02 -7.91 -5.83
N VAL A 817 -28.46 -7.40 -6.91
CA VAL A 817 -28.13 -8.17 -8.11
C VAL A 817 -26.62 -8.31 -8.26
N ASP A 818 -26.16 -9.48 -8.68
CA ASP A 818 -24.78 -9.71 -9.10
C ASP A 818 -24.73 -10.70 -10.28
N TRP A 819 -23.59 -10.74 -10.97
CA TRP A 819 -23.29 -11.83 -11.88
C TRP A 819 -23.05 -13.11 -11.09
N TYR A 820 -23.62 -14.21 -11.57
CA TYR A 820 -23.50 -15.52 -10.96
C TYR A 820 -22.50 -16.39 -11.73
N SER A 821 -21.48 -16.87 -11.04
CA SER A 821 -20.56 -17.89 -11.53
C SER A 821 -20.88 -19.23 -10.85
N MET A 822 -21.34 -20.19 -11.63
CA MET A 822 -21.60 -21.54 -11.14
C MET A 822 -20.29 -22.30 -10.91
N PRO A 823 -20.11 -23.00 -9.77
CA PRO A 823 -18.99 -23.92 -9.54
C PRO A 823 -18.81 -24.91 -10.70
N SER A 824 -17.56 -25.28 -11.01
CA SER A 824 -17.24 -26.07 -12.21
C SER A 824 -17.90 -27.46 -12.22
N ASP A 825 -18.00 -28.10 -11.06
CA ASP A 825 -18.66 -29.40 -10.86
C ASP A 825 -20.17 -29.33 -11.16
N GLN A 826 -20.86 -28.33 -10.62
CA GLN A 826 -22.29 -28.11 -10.90
C GLN A 826 -22.54 -27.70 -12.35
N ARG A 827 -21.60 -26.97 -12.94
CA ARG A 827 -21.67 -26.54 -14.35
C ARG A 827 -21.60 -27.74 -15.29
N GLU A 828 -20.64 -28.64 -15.08
CA GLU A 828 -20.50 -29.86 -15.87
C GLU A 828 -21.75 -30.74 -15.77
N GLU A 829 -22.26 -30.99 -14.55
CA GLU A 829 -23.50 -31.76 -14.34
C GLU A 829 -24.69 -31.18 -15.10
N ARG A 830 -24.86 -29.85 -15.08
CA ARG A 830 -25.96 -29.20 -15.83
C ARG A 830 -25.76 -29.26 -17.34
N GLN A 831 -24.54 -29.10 -17.81
CA GLN A 831 -24.23 -29.22 -19.24
C GLN A 831 -24.55 -30.64 -19.75
N GLU A 832 -24.16 -31.67 -18.99
CA GLU A 832 -24.50 -33.06 -19.31
C GLU A 832 -26.00 -33.30 -19.31
N ALA A 833 -26.74 -32.64 -18.41
CA ALA A 833 -28.19 -32.70 -18.35
C ALA A 833 -28.91 -31.85 -19.41
N GLY A 834 -28.19 -31.06 -20.22
CA GLY A 834 -28.76 -30.12 -21.19
C GLY A 834 -29.58 -29.00 -20.55
N LEU A 835 -29.30 -28.65 -19.30
CA LEU A 835 -29.98 -27.59 -18.56
C LEU A 835 -29.28 -26.24 -18.77
N PRO A 836 -30.03 -25.13 -18.88
CA PRO A 836 -29.43 -23.82 -19.01
C PRO A 836 -28.66 -23.43 -17.74
N ILE A 837 -27.57 -22.69 -17.91
CA ILE A 837 -26.70 -22.23 -16.83
C ILE A 837 -27.15 -20.82 -16.41
N PRO A 838 -27.56 -20.60 -15.14
CA PRO A 838 -27.87 -19.27 -14.66
C PRO A 838 -26.64 -18.35 -14.70
N LYS A 839 -26.87 -17.07 -15.01
CA LYS A 839 -25.83 -16.04 -15.19
C LYS A 839 -25.97 -14.87 -14.24
N ILE A 840 -27.18 -14.60 -13.74
CA ILE A 840 -27.45 -13.48 -12.82
C ILE A 840 -28.06 -14.05 -11.55
N THR A 841 -27.66 -13.52 -10.39
CA THR A 841 -28.30 -13.81 -9.11
C THR A 841 -28.91 -12.54 -8.53
N ILE A 842 -30.14 -12.65 -8.01
CA ILE A 842 -30.83 -11.58 -7.29
C ILE A 842 -31.20 -12.08 -5.91
N TRP A 843 -30.77 -11.37 -4.88
CA TRP A 843 -31.15 -11.64 -3.51
C TRP A 843 -32.19 -10.65 -3.02
N ASP A 844 -33.27 -11.17 -2.44
CA ASP A 844 -34.31 -10.37 -1.78
C ASP A 844 -33.91 -10.19 -0.31
N SER A 845 -33.54 -8.97 0.07
CA SER A 845 -33.04 -8.65 1.42
C SER A 845 -34.08 -8.81 2.52
N GLN A 846 -35.37 -8.80 2.18
CA GLN A 846 -36.47 -8.97 3.14
C GLN A 846 -36.77 -10.45 3.40
N THR A 847 -36.76 -11.28 2.35
CA THR A 847 -37.14 -12.69 2.47
C THR A 847 -35.96 -13.66 2.59
N GLY A 848 -34.75 -13.24 2.18
CA GLY A 848 -33.56 -14.09 2.09
C GLY A 848 -33.52 -14.99 0.85
N LEU A 849 -34.55 -14.94 0.00
CA LEU A 849 -34.63 -15.74 -1.21
C LEU A 849 -33.55 -15.32 -2.22
N MET A 850 -32.84 -16.31 -2.76
CA MET A 850 -31.92 -16.12 -3.88
C MET A 850 -32.56 -16.60 -5.17
N ARG A 851 -32.73 -15.72 -6.16
CA ARG A 851 -33.19 -16.06 -7.51
C ARG A 851 -32.03 -16.09 -8.47
N ARG A 852 -31.93 -17.12 -9.30
CA ARG A 852 -30.88 -17.27 -10.32
C ARG A 852 -31.51 -17.30 -11.70
N TYR A 853 -31.08 -16.41 -12.59
CA TYR A 853 -31.68 -16.22 -13.91
C TYR A 853 -30.81 -16.78 -15.02
N CYS A 854 -31.42 -17.54 -15.92
CA CYS A 854 -30.79 -17.97 -17.16
C CYS A 854 -30.89 -16.87 -18.23
N ILE A 855 -29.82 -16.69 -19.02
CA ILE A 855 -29.83 -15.82 -20.19
C ILE A 855 -29.74 -16.72 -21.44
N PRO A 856 -30.73 -16.69 -22.35
CA PRO A 856 -30.69 -17.48 -23.58
C PRO A 856 -29.43 -17.20 -24.39
N GLN A 857 -28.96 -18.20 -25.13
CA GLN A 857 -27.84 -18.09 -26.07
C GLN A 857 -26.49 -17.68 -25.46
N THR A 858 -26.31 -17.78 -24.15
CA THR A 858 -25.04 -17.43 -23.48
C THR A 858 -24.10 -18.61 -23.22
N GLU A 859 -24.54 -19.83 -23.53
CA GLU A 859 -23.81 -21.08 -23.34
C GLU A 859 -23.17 -21.17 -21.93
N ASP A 860 -21.88 -21.53 -21.84
CA ASP A 860 -21.14 -21.68 -20.59
C ASP A 860 -20.31 -20.46 -20.19
N ARG A 861 -20.36 -19.40 -21.00
CA ARG A 861 -19.58 -18.19 -20.80
C ARG A 861 -19.93 -17.50 -19.48
N THR A 862 -18.90 -17.06 -18.77
CA THR A 862 -19.05 -16.20 -17.59
C THR A 862 -19.03 -14.75 -18.01
N TYR A 863 -19.88 -13.95 -17.39
CA TYR A 863 -20.01 -12.53 -17.68
C TYR A 863 -19.69 -11.71 -16.44
N SER A 864 -19.28 -10.47 -16.69
CA SER A 864 -19.09 -9.43 -15.69
C SER A 864 -19.44 -8.10 -16.34
N GLY A 865 -19.68 -7.09 -15.52
CA GLY A 865 -20.07 -5.76 -15.98
C GLY A 865 -21.14 -5.16 -15.09
N PRO A 866 -21.45 -3.88 -15.26
CA PRO A 866 -22.47 -3.20 -14.48
C PRO A 866 -23.88 -3.72 -14.81
N LEU A 867 -24.75 -3.74 -13.80
CA LEU A 867 -26.16 -4.12 -13.91
C LEU A 867 -27.04 -2.93 -13.52
N TYR A 868 -27.96 -2.55 -14.40
CA TYR A 868 -28.74 -1.33 -14.24
C TYR A 868 -30.20 -1.65 -13.92
N TRP A 869 -30.63 -1.35 -12.71
CA TRP A 869 -32.02 -1.47 -12.30
C TRP A 869 -32.91 -0.45 -13.01
N SER A 870 -34.05 -0.93 -13.50
CA SER A 870 -35.12 -0.05 -13.94
C SER A 870 -35.69 0.76 -12.78
N PRO A 871 -36.38 1.86 -13.10
CA PRO A 871 -36.92 2.74 -12.08
C PRO A 871 -37.89 2.12 -11.08
N ASP A 872 -38.67 1.14 -11.53
CA ASP A 872 -39.62 0.37 -10.73
C ASP A 872 -39.00 -0.86 -10.04
N SER A 873 -37.67 -1.02 -10.10
CA SER A 873 -36.93 -2.17 -9.57
C SER A 873 -37.35 -3.54 -10.15
N ARG A 874 -38.08 -3.59 -11.28
CA ARG A 874 -38.54 -4.86 -11.88
C ARG A 874 -37.61 -5.40 -12.95
N TYR A 875 -36.97 -4.53 -13.72
CA TYR A 875 -36.15 -4.91 -14.87
C TYR A 875 -34.66 -4.62 -14.60
N LEU A 876 -33.80 -5.34 -15.31
CA LEU A 876 -32.35 -5.19 -15.28
C LEU A 876 -31.81 -5.02 -16.69
N ALA A 877 -31.14 -3.91 -16.97
CA ALA A 877 -30.44 -3.70 -18.23
C ALA A 877 -28.94 -3.97 -18.08
N PHE A 878 -28.33 -4.60 -19.09
CA PHE A 878 -26.91 -4.92 -19.11
C PHE A 878 -26.42 -5.20 -20.53
N THR A 879 -25.11 -5.15 -20.73
CA THR A 879 -24.45 -5.37 -22.02
C THR A 879 -23.60 -6.64 -21.99
N ILE A 880 -23.78 -7.54 -22.95
CA ILE A 880 -22.96 -8.76 -23.08
C ILE A 880 -22.63 -9.10 -24.53
N SER A 881 -21.50 -9.75 -24.80
CA SER A 881 -21.24 -10.38 -26.10
C SER A 881 -21.73 -11.82 -26.10
N LEU A 882 -22.49 -12.22 -27.12
CA LEU A 882 -22.99 -13.58 -27.22
C LEU A 882 -21.92 -14.48 -27.88
N PRO A 883 -21.85 -15.79 -27.54
CA PRO A 883 -20.92 -16.73 -28.16
C PRO A 883 -21.03 -16.77 -29.70
N ALA A 884 -22.23 -16.54 -30.24
CA ALA A 884 -22.45 -16.46 -31.69
C ALA A 884 -21.62 -15.36 -32.36
N ASP A 885 -21.21 -14.34 -31.61
CA ASP A 885 -20.45 -13.19 -32.12
C ASP A 885 -18.95 -13.42 -32.13
N ASP A 886 -18.41 -14.43 -31.43
CA ASP A 886 -16.95 -14.57 -31.21
C ASP A 886 -16.13 -14.69 -32.51
N ASN A 887 -16.76 -15.08 -33.62
CA ASN A 887 -16.13 -15.20 -34.93
C ASN A 887 -16.36 -13.99 -35.85
N SER A 888 -17.12 -12.99 -35.40
CA SER A 888 -17.43 -11.79 -36.17
C SER A 888 -16.46 -10.67 -35.78
N PRO A 889 -15.65 -10.13 -36.70
CA PRO A 889 -14.87 -8.92 -36.44
C PRO A 889 -15.76 -7.68 -36.23
N LEU A 890 -17.07 -7.83 -36.50
CA LEU A 890 -18.10 -6.82 -36.26
C LEU A 890 -18.99 -7.20 -35.05
N ALA A 891 -18.55 -8.13 -34.21
CA ALA A 891 -19.22 -8.45 -32.95
C ALA A 891 -19.41 -7.19 -32.12
N ARG A 892 -20.65 -6.92 -31.74
CA ARG A 892 -21.01 -5.80 -30.87
C ARG A 892 -21.66 -6.35 -29.61
N PRO A 893 -21.49 -5.70 -28.45
CA PRO A 893 -22.21 -6.10 -27.25
C PRO A 893 -23.72 -5.91 -27.46
N HIS A 894 -24.48 -6.93 -27.09
CA HIS A 894 -25.94 -6.89 -27.04
C HIS A 894 -26.37 -6.22 -25.75
N THR A 895 -27.23 -5.21 -25.86
CA THR A 895 -27.93 -4.61 -24.72
C THR A 895 -29.22 -5.38 -24.47
N LEU A 896 -29.29 -6.02 -23.31
CA LEU A 896 -30.38 -6.89 -22.92
C LEU A 896 -31.11 -6.32 -21.70
N VAL A 897 -32.41 -6.58 -21.64
CA VAL A 897 -33.27 -6.32 -20.49
C VAL A 897 -33.84 -7.64 -19.97
N LEU A 898 -33.56 -7.96 -18.72
CA LEU A 898 -34.14 -9.07 -17.96
C LEU A 898 -35.36 -8.60 -17.17
N ASP A 899 -36.50 -9.24 -17.34
CA ASP A 899 -37.65 -9.13 -16.43
C ASP A 899 -37.43 -10.04 -15.22
N THR A 900 -37.29 -9.47 -14.03
CA THR A 900 -36.99 -10.24 -12.81
C THR A 900 -38.20 -11.01 -12.27
N GLU A 901 -39.43 -10.70 -12.70
CA GLU A 901 -40.60 -11.47 -12.31
C GLU A 901 -40.76 -12.75 -13.13
N THR A 902 -40.47 -12.68 -14.44
CA THR A 902 -40.73 -13.78 -15.38
C THR A 902 -39.47 -14.49 -15.87
N GLY A 903 -38.29 -13.88 -15.72
CA GLY A 903 -37.03 -14.38 -16.23
C GLY A 903 -36.92 -14.35 -17.76
N THR A 904 -37.76 -13.57 -18.42
CA THR A 904 -37.67 -13.34 -19.86
C THR A 904 -36.60 -12.29 -20.16
N VAL A 905 -35.89 -12.45 -21.28
CA VAL A 905 -34.82 -11.54 -21.71
C VAL A 905 -35.18 -10.97 -23.07
N THR A 906 -35.18 -9.64 -23.16
CA THR A 906 -35.44 -8.89 -24.39
C THR A 906 -34.20 -8.12 -24.81
N GLU A 907 -33.73 -8.34 -26.02
CA GLU A 907 -32.68 -7.55 -26.66
C GLU A 907 -33.25 -6.19 -27.09
N LEU A 908 -32.62 -5.13 -26.57
CA LEU A 908 -32.94 -3.76 -26.93
C LEU A 908 -32.21 -3.32 -28.20
N SER A 909 -30.91 -3.56 -28.27
CA SER A 909 -30.04 -3.09 -29.36
C SER A 909 -28.68 -3.77 -29.31
N PHE A 910 -27.98 -3.81 -30.44
CA PHE A 910 -26.57 -4.18 -30.55
C PHE A 910 -25.66 -2.95 -30.83
N ASP A 911 -26.20 -1.73 -30.82
CA ASP A 911 -25.45 -0.51 -31.16
C ASP A 911 -24.96 0.27 -29.92
N ILE A 912 -25.48 -0.07 -28.74
CA ILE A 912 -25.10 0.55 -27.47
C ILE A 912 -23.77 -0.05 -26.99
N VAL A 913 -22.82 0.82 -26.65
CA VAL A 913 -21.51 0.43 -26.12
C VAL A 913 -21.56 0.39 -24.60
N ASP A 914 -22.01 1.47 -23.98
CA ASP A 914 -22.10 1.59 -22.53
C ASP A 914 -23.49 2.10 -22.13
N ILE A 915 -23.99 1.57 -21.02
CA ILE A 915 -25.12 2.11 -20.28
C ILE A 915 -24.56 2.86 -19.07
N PHE A 916 -25.10 4.02 -18.73
CA PHE A 916 -24.68 4.79 -17.55
C PHE A 916 -25.74 4.76 -16.44
N VAL A 917 -27.01 4.91 -16.82
CA VAL A 917 -28.13 4.94 -15.88
C VAL A 917 -29.44 4.66 -16.62
N TRP A 918 -30.38 4.00 -15.94
CA TRP A 918 -31.78 3.87 -16.36
C TRP A 918 -32.61 4.84 -15.52
N THR A 919 -33.44 5.68 -16.12
CA THR A 919 -34.20 6.78 -15.49
C THR A 919 -35.71 6.68 -15.77
N ASP A 920 -36.58 7.23 -14.90
CA ASP A 920 -38.05 7.14 -14.97
C ASP A 920 -38.65 7.78 -16.23
N ASP A 921 -38.06 8.86 -16.72
CA ASP A 921 -38.51 9.56 -17.92
C ASP A 921 -37.43 10.58 -18.32
N VAL A 922 -37.07 10.64 -19.61
CA VAL A 922 -36.56 11.89 -20.15
C VAL A 922 -37.80 12.69 -20.48
N ALA A 923 -38.11 13.66 -19.62
CA ALA A 923 -39.28 14.52 -19.75
C ALA A 923 -39.54 14.80 -21.23
N ASP A 924 -40.78 14.62 -21.68
CA ASP A 924 -41.25 14.89 -23.03
C ASP A 924 -40.87 16.33 -23.42
N ARG A 925 -39.63 16.54 -23.87
CA ARG A 925 -39.01 17.84 -24.15
C ARG A 925 -39.58 18.40 -25.45
N GLY A 926 -40.83 18.09 -25.81
CA GLY A 926 -41.54 18.68 -26.95
C GLY A 926 -40.84 18.53 -28.30
N TRP A 927 -39.91 17.58 -28.46
CA TRP A 927 -39.13 17.35 -29.69
C TRP A 927 -39.79 16.39 -30.68
N ARG A 928 -41.02 15.92 -30.41
CA ARG A 928 -41.82 15.15 -31.38
C ARG A 928 -42.54 16.02 -32.41
#